data_AF-H0HTQ4-F1
#
_entry.id   AF-H0HTQ4-F1
#
_cell.length_a   1.000
_cell.length_b   1.000
_cell.length_c   1.000
_cell.angle_alpha   90.00
_cell.angle_beta   90.00
_cell.angle_gamma   90.00
#
_symmetry.space_group_name_H-M   'P 1'
#
loop_
_entity.id
_entity.type
_entity.pdbx_description
1 polymer ?
#
loop_
_entity_poly.entity_id
_entity_poly.type
_entity_poly.pdbx_seq_one_letter_code
_entity_poly.pdbx_strand_id
1 'polypeptide(L)'
;MNEAVRNPTEPIVEIENLSISFFTRRGEIPAVMDFSCTVMPGEAMGIVGESGCGKSTVSLGIMRDLSNIGKIVGGRIKFQGRDMGDMSQEELQAIRGNKIAMIYQEPMASLNPAMKVGRQLMEVPLLHDKASKEEAYNRSLAMLKSVRLPDPERMMKSYPHQLSGGQQQRIVIAMALLSKPALLLLDEPTTALDVTVEAGIVELVKGLGKEFGTSMIFVSHNLGLILETCDRITVMYSGEAVETGNIKDVFDRMRHPYTQGLFRSIPLPGADKNSRPLISIPGQLPLPHERPKGCNFGPRCHHFVEGVCNAAEIPMIPVEGHDNHFSRCVRFNEIDWSAVPEGARTHKEPVTPGAPVLKINDLKKYYKVAANEIFGGSGEGRVVKANEAISFEARESETVAIVGESGCGKSTLAKVLLGLETASSGTVTLGNSEIQSIGIEDRDVKTVSSIQMVFQNPFDTLNPSHSVGSQIIRTLEKFGVGRNPAERRNRMLELLDLVKLPRAFAERMPRQLSGGQKQRIGVARAFAGRAQVVVADEPVSALDVSVQAAVTELLMDIQRESKTTMLFISHDLSVVRYIADRVVVMYLGHIVEQGTTDQIFSPPYHPYTEALLSAIPIADTSVVKKHIVLEGDIPSAMNPPSGCPFQTRCPRKHLVPDNLCETQLPPFKDLGNGHRSLCWLDDDVLATMEPVISFSGGDDHAPVADAVPADTPQRPEGRGADPGFAGRPPQRPHGKTATPEAGMAGAEAREAEAKARTRREEVRDDRGGQGADIDPSDPSSALPASPLQVGEGRQADDADVPSAFEETVEERAQDATGRAPKTPNQSGSAKTARAKPSTKANAKPASATKATPASLAALQSGAKAPAAKTPRVATQLKPAKAAPKPSGKMPAEPARAAVDRGRPAGIARPAQPDDLKLISGIGPKIERLLNELGIYTYAQIAAWKKTERAWVSGYLNFSGRIERDDWVRQAKALAKGGEAEYIKVFGRRPR
;
A
#
# COMPACT_ATOMS: atom_id res chain seq x y z
N MET A 1 -19.10 -29.47 -5.13
CA MET A 1 -18.77 -29.18 -6.54
C MET A 1 -19.86 -28.31 -7.13
N ASN A 2 -19.46 -27.31 -7.89
CA ASN A 2 -20.36 -26.44 -8.62
C ASN A 2 -21.07 -27.19 -9.76
N GLU A 3 -22.27 -26.75 -10.13
CA GLU A 3 -23.04 -27.40 -11.20
C GLU A 3 -22.39 -27.22 -12.58
N ALA A 4 -21.69 -26.09 -12.77
CA ALA A 4 -20.92 -25.77 -13.96
C ALA A 4 -19.77 -26.76 -14.25
N VAL A 5 -19.22 -27.42 -13.22
CA VAL A 5 -18.13 -28.42 -13.37
C VAL A 5 -18.64 -29.74 -13.96
N ARG A 6 -19.97 -29.93 -14.05
CA ARG A 6 -20.57 -31.15 -14.65
C ARG A 6 -20.50 -31.17 -16.17
N ASN A 7 -20.26 -30.03 -16.84
CA ASN A 7 -20.21 -29.92 -18.30
C ASN A 7 -18.81 -29.43 -18.74
N PRO A 8 -17.76 -30.28 -18.69
CA PRO A 8 -16.35 -29.86 -18.85
C PRO A 8 -16.00 -29.36 -20.26
N THR A 9 -16.91 -29.46 -21.23
CA THR A 9 -16.71 -29.05 -22.63
C THR A 9 -17.15 -27.62 -22.93
N GLU A 10 -17.86 -26.95 -22.02
CA GLU A 10 -18.39 -25.59 -22.24
C GLU A 10 -17.60 -24.55 -21.42
N PRO A 11 -17.14 -23.43 -22.03
CA PRO A 11 -16.48 -22.35 -21.29
C PRO A 11 -17.39 -21.72 -20.22
N ILE A 12 -16.79 -21.37 -19.09
CA ILE A 12 -17.45 -20.57 -18.05
C ILE A 12 -17.55 -19.12 -18.49
N VAL A 13 -16.47 -18.59 -19.08
CA VAL A 13 -16.44 -17.29 -19.75
C VAL A 13 -15.76 -17.43 -21.11
N GLU A 14 -16.35 -16.80 -22.10
CA GLU A 14 -15.78 -16.62 -23.44
C GLU A 14 -15.89 -15.13 -23.81
N ILE A 15 -14.75 -14.53 -24.13
CA ILE A 15 -14.60 -13.12 -24.46
C ILE A 15 -14.10 -13.04 -25.90
N GLU A 16 -14.85 -12.36 -26.76
CA GLU A 16 -14.59 -12.27 -28.21
C GLU A 16 -14.34 -10.82 -28.60
N ASN A 17 -13.11 -10.49 -29.01
CA ASN A 17 -12.71 -9.17 -29.57
C ASN A 17 -13.18 -7.98 -28.73
N LEU A 18 -13.08 -8.08 -27.39
CA LEU A 18 -13.62 -7.12 -26.45
C LEU A 18 -12.93 -5.76 -26.58
N SER A 19 -13.75 -4.73 -26.76
CA SER A 19 -13.32 -3.35 -26.94
C SER A 19 -14.06 -2.44 -25.96
N ILE A 20 -13.33 -1.69 -25.13
CA ILE A 20 -13.86 -0.87 -24.04
C ILE A 20 -13.26 0.54 -24.08
N SER A 21 -14.14 1.55 -24.16
CA SER A 21 -13.78 2.97 -24.24
C SER A 21 -14.39 3.79 -23.12
N PHE A 22 -13.66 4.81 -22.67
CA PHE A 22 -14.14 5.83 -21.73
C PHE A 22 -14.38 7.17 -22.43
N PHE A 23 -15.60 7.68 -22.36
CA PHE A 23 -16.04 8.90 -23.03
C PHE A 23 -15.88 10.11 -22.10
N THR A 24 -14.87 10.94 -22.37
CA THR A 24 -14.54 12.12 -21.56
C THR A 24 -14.93 13.41 -22.26
N ARG A 25 -14.90 14.55 -21.54
CA ARG A 25 -15.03 15.90 -22.13
C ARG A 25 -13.94 16.25 -23.15
N ARG A 26 -12.88 15.43 -23.29
CA ARG A 26 -11.80 15.58 -24.28
C ARG A 26 -11.91 14.59 -25.44
N GLY A 27 -12.96 13.79 -25.49
CA GLY A 27 -13.15 12.72 -26.47
C GLY A 27 -13.10 11.32 -25.86
N GLU A 28 -13.15 10.34 -26.74
CA GLU A 28 -13.07 8.91 -26.43
C GLU A 28 -11.64 8.49 -26.05
N ILE A 29 -11.53 7.63 -25.04
CA ILE A 29 -10.28 7.02 -24.59
C ILE A 29 -10.44 5.49 -24.68
N PRO A 30 -10.04 4.84 -25.80
CA PRO A 30 -10.09 3.39 -25.94
C PRO A 30 -9.06 2.74 -25.01
N ALA A 31 -9.54 2.08 -23.95
CA ALA A 31 -8.73 1.48 -22.89
C ALA A 31 -8.41 0.01 -23.17
N VAL A 32 -9.36 -0.74 -23.72
CA VAL A 32 -9.17 -2.08 -24.30
C VAL A 32 -9.60 -1.99 -25.76
N MET A 33 -8.79 -2.48 -26.69
CA MET A 33 -9.05 -2.40 -28.14
C MET A 33 -9.45 -3.76 -28.71
N ASP A 34 -8.62 -4.77 -28.46
CA ASP A 34 -8.83 -6.17 -28.81
C ASP A 34 -8.30 -7.08 -27.68
N PHE A 35 -9.23 -7.61 -26.90
CA PHE A 35 -8.95 -8.68 -25.94
C PHE A 35 -9.89 -9.85 -26.19
N SER A 36 -9.32 -11.04 -26.40
CA SER A 36 -10.07 -12.29 -26.55
C SER A 36 -9.50 -13.33 -25.58
N CYS A 37 -10.38 -14.06 -24.88
CA CYS A 37 -9.98 -15.00 -23.83
C CYS A 37 -11.11 -16.00 -23.53
N THR A 38 -10.75 -17.25 -23.30
CA THR A 38 -11.69 -18.33 -22.93
C THR A 38 -11.22 -18.97 -21.63
N VAL A 39 -12.12 -19.22 -20.69
CA VAL A 39 -11.84 -19.84 -19.39
C VAL A 39 -12.74 -21.06 -19.18
N MET A 40 -12.12 -22.22 -19.02
CA MET A 40 -12.77 -23.53 -18.88
C MET A 40 -13.16 -23.83 -17.42
N PRO A 41 -14.08 -24.80 -17.17
CA PRO A 41 -14.53 -25.12 -15.82
C PRO A 41 -13.39 -25.59 -14.89
N GLY A 42 -13.07 -24.79 -13.88
CA GLY A 42 -12.00 -25.06 -12.91
C GLY A 42 -10.58 -24.63 -13.34
N GLU A 43 -10.43 -23.99 -14.51
CA GLU A 43 -9.17 -23.42 -14.99
C GLU A 43 -8.85 -22.09 -14.29
N ALA A 44 -7.55 -21.82 -14.07
CA ALA A 44 -7.04 -20.54 -13.61
C ALA A 44 -6.26 -19.80 -14.72
N MET A 45 -6.81 -18.68 -15.18
CA MET A 45 -6.23 -17.82 -16.23
C MET A 45 -5.57 -16.58 -15.62
N GLY A 46 -4.27 -16.42 -15.80
CA GLY A 46 -3.52 -15.23 -15.40
C GLY A 46 -3.61 -14.10 -16.43
N ILE A 47 -3.79 -12.86 -15.97
CA ILE A 47 -3.71 -11.64 -16.81
C ILE A 47 -2.61 -10.72 -16.27
N VAL A 48 -1.61 -10.44 -17.10
CA VAL A 48 -0.39 -9.70 -16.69
C VAL A 48 -0.05 -8.52 -17.59
N GLY A 49 0.72 -7.57 -17.08
CA GLY A 49 1.22 -6.42 -17.83
C GLY A 49 1.30 -5.13 -17.01
N GLU A 50 1.92 -4.10 -17.61
CA GLU A 50 2.12 -2.77 -17.02
C GLU A 50 0.81 -2.08 -16.59
N SER A 51 0.91 -1.17 -15.62
CA SER A 51 -0.20 -0.38 -15.10
C SER A 51 -0.83 0.48 -16.20
N GLY A 52 -2.15 0.42 -16.30
CA GLY A 52 -2.91 1.08 -17.37
C GLY A 52 -2.98 0.31 -18.69
N CYS A 53 -2.43 -0.91 -18.82
CA CYS A 53 -2.59 -1.72 -20.04
C CYS A 53 -3.98 -2.35 -20.24
N GLY A 54 -4.93 -2.16 -19.30
CA GLY A 54 -6.33 -2.56 -19.43
C GLY A 54 -6.80 -3.73 -18.55
N LYS A 55 -5.91 -4.38 -17.79
CA LYS A 55 -6.20 -5.61 -17.01
C LYS A 55 -7.51 -5.54 -16.20
N SER A 56 -7.58 -4.61 -15.24
CA SER A 56 -8.75 -4.38 -14.38
C SER A 56 -9.98 -3.90 -15.16
N THR A 57 -9.79 -3.25 -16.31
CA THR A 57 -10.89 -2.84 -17.21
C THR A 57 -11.58 -4.03 -17.86
N VAL A 58 -10.85 -5.13 -18.14
CA VAL A 58 -11.46 -6.41 -18.55
C VAL A 58 -12.32 -6.98 -17.42
N SER A 59 -11.81 -7.05 -16.19
CA SER A 59 -12.55 -7.55 -15.02
C SER A 59 -13.85 -6.76 -14.77
N LEU A 60 -13.80 -5.42 -14.80
CA LEU A 60 -14.97 -4.55 -14.70
C LEU A 60 -15.92 -4.70 -15.91
N GLY A 61 -15.37 -4.99 -17.09
CA GLY A 61 -16.15 -5.34 -18.29
C GLY A 61 -16.96 -6.62 -18.12
N ILE A 62 -16.35 -7.70 -17.58
CA ILE A 62 -17.03 -8.96 -17.24
C ILE A 62 -18.10 -8.72 -16.16
N MET A 63 -17.78 -7.97 -15.10
CA MET A 63 -18.77 -7.60 -14.08
C MET A 63 -19.88 -6.67 -14.62
N ARG A 64 -19.73 -6.13 -15.84
CA ARG A 64 -20.58 -5.07 -16.43
C ARG A 64 -20.70 -3.84 -15.52
N ASP A 65 -19.67 -3.58 -14.72
CA ASP A 65 -19.59 -2.53 -13.70
C ASP A 65 -18.59 -1.44 -14.12
N LEU A 66 -18.79 -0.93 -15.33
CA LEU A 66 -18.05 0.21 -15.85
C LEU A 66 -18.72 1.50 -15.35
N SER A 67 -17.91 2.47 -14.92
CA SER A 67 -18.40 3.81 -14.55
C SER A 67 -19.24 4.44 -15.67
N ASN A 68 -20.11 5.42 -15.36
CA ASN A 68 -21.06 6.04 -16.29
C ASN A 68 -20.45 6.61 -17.61
N ILE A 69 -19.12 6.79 -17.66
CA ILE A 69 -18.39 7.20 -18.87
C ILE A 69 -17.77 6.03 -19.66
N GLY A 70 -17.61 4.85 -19.08
CA GLY A 70 -17.09 3.65 -19.72
C GLY A 70 -18.17 2.84 -20.43
N LYS A 71 -17.88 2.32 -21.62
CA LYS A 71 -18.78 1.42 -22.37
C LYS A 71 -17.98 0.33 -23.08
N ILE A 72 -18.58 -0.85 -23.17
CA ILE A 72 -18.20 -1.83 -24.18
C ILE A 72 -18.67 -1.27 -25.53
N VAL A 73 -17.75 -1.04 -26.45
CA VAL A 73 -18.00 -0.46 -27.79
C VAL A 73 -17.92 -1.51 -28.91
N GLY A 74 -17.31 -2.65 -28.62
CA GLY A 74 -17.19 -3.79 -29.54
C GLY A 74 -16.87 -5.09 -28.82
N GLY A 75 -17.00 -6.19 -29.54
CA GLY A 75 -16.84 -7.54 -28.99
C GLY A 75 -18.04 -8.04 -28.18
N ARG A 76 -17.88 -9.20 -27.55
CA ARG A 76 -18.90 -9.90 -26.74
C ARG A 76 -18.27 -10.53 -25.50
N ILE A 77 -19.10 -10.73 -24.48
CA ILE A 77 -18.74 -11.49 -23.27
C ILE A 77 -19.88 -12.47 -23.03
N LYS A 78 -19.61 -13.77 -23.16
CA LYS A 78 -20.55 -14.85 -22.85
C LYS A 78 -20.20 -15.44 -21.49
N PHE A 79 -21.21 -15.65 -20.66
CA PHE A 79 -21.12 -16.42 -19.41
C PHE A 79 -21.96 -17.69 -19.56
N GLN A 80 -21.32 -18.86 -19.42
CA GLN A 80 -21.94 -20.18 -19.63
C GLN A 80 -22.75 -20.24 -20.96
N GLY A 81 -22.12 -19.80 -22.05
CA GLY A 81 -22.73 -19.75 -23.39
C GLY A 81 -23.69 -18.59 -23.67
N ARG A 82 -24.22 -17.88 -22.65
CA ARG A 82 -25.14 -16.75 -22.85
C ARG A 82 -24.41 -15.39 -22.88
N ASP A 83 -24.67 -14.59 -23.91
CA ASP A 83 -24.13 -13.23 -24.05
C ASP A 83 -24.65 -12.29 -22.93
N MET A 84 -23.73 -11.61 -22.26
CA MET A 84 -24.00 -10.65 -21.18
C MET A 84 -24.41 -9.26 -21.71
N GLY A 85 -24.28 -9.03 -23.02
CA GLY A 85 -24.88 -7.91 -23.73
C GLY A 85 -26.41 -7.94 -23.68
N ASP A 86 -26.98 -9.15 -23.83
CA ASP A 86 -28.43 -9.43 -23.95
C ASP A 86 -29.11 -9.75 -22.60
N MET A 87 -28.45 -9.46 -21.46
CA MET A 87 -29.00 -9.65 -20.12
C MET A 87 -29.61 -8.37 -19.56
N SER A 88 -30.75 -8.48 -18.87
CA SER A 88 -31.36 -7.37 -18.13
C SER A 88 -30.54 -7.00 -16.88
N GLN A 89 -30.82 -5.86 -16.24
CA GLN A 89 -30.12 -5.48 -15.01
C GLN A 89 -30.47 -6.43 -13.84
N GLU A 90 -31.69 -6.94 -13.80
CA GLU A 90 -32.16 -7.93 -12.84
C GLU A 90 -31.43 -9.28 -13.03
N GLU A 91 -31.21 -9.69 -14.28
CA GLU A 91 -30.43 -10.89 -14.60
C GLU A 91 -28.95 -10.73 -14.24
N LEU A 92 -28.35 -9.58 -14.58
CA LEU A 92 -26.98 -9.24 -14.15
C LEU A 92 -26.87 -9.20 -12.62
N GLN A 93 -27.86 -8.67 -11.92
CA GLN A 93 -27.90 -8.66 -10.44
C GLN A 93 -28.08 -10.05 -9.84
N ALA A 94 -28.76 -10.98 -10.53
CA ALA A 94 -28.93 -12.36 -10.08
C ALA A 94 -27.64 -13.20 -10.20
N ILE A 95 -26.78 -12.91 -11.18
CA ILE A 95 -25.49 -13.61 -11.36
C ILE A 95 -24.32 -12.97 -10.58
N ARG A 96 -24.28 -11.65 -10.42
CA ARG A 96 -23.29 -10.94 -9.59
C ARG A 96 -23.42 -11.39 -8.12
N GLY A 97 -22.30 -11.64 -7.45
CA GLY A 97 -22.26 -12.11 -6.06
C GLY A 97 -22.63 -13.59 -5.84
N ASN A 98 -23.34 -14.20 -6.80
CA ASN A 98 -23.80 -15.59 -6.75
C ASN A 98 -22.96 -16.51 -7.65
N LYS A 99 -22.95 -16.22 -8.96
CA LYS A 99 -22.31 -17.04 -10.02
C LYS A 99 -20.99 -16.44 -10.49
N ILE A 100 -20.88 -15.12 -10.48
CA ILE A 100 -19.64 -14.38 -10.70
C ILE A 100 -19.38 -13.53 -9.46
N ALA A 101 -18.20 -13.67 -8.85
CA ALA A 101 -17.74 -12.81 -7.76
C ALA A 101 -16.42 -12.11 -8.14
N MET A 102 -16.18 -10.94 -7.57
CA MET A 102 -14.96 -10.17 -7.77
C MET A 102 -14.34 -9.79 -6.43
N ILE A 103 -13.02 -9.97 -6.32
CA ILE A 103 -12.17 -9.48 -5.25
C ILE A 103 -11.36 -8.32 -5.83
N TYR A 104 -11.62 -7.11 -5.33
CA TYR A 104 -10.94 -5.89 -5.78
C TYR A 104 -9.57 -5.71 -5.10
N GLN A 105 -8.71 -4.91 -5.72
CA GLN A 105 -7.34 -4.60 -5.27
C GLN A 105 -7.25 -4.06 -3.84
N GLU A 106 -8.22 -3.24 -3.41
CA GLU A 106 -8.30 -2.72 -2.05
C GLU A 106 -9.42 -3.41 -1.22
N PRO A 107 -9.08 -4.29 -0.25
CA PRO A 107 -10.08 -4.90 0.64
C PRO A 107 -10.93 -3.88 1.40
N MET A 108 -10.33 -2.77 1.83
CA MET A 108 -11.06 -1.76 2.61
C MET A 108 -12.02 -0.92 1.74
N ALA A 109 -11.84 -0.87 0.42
CA ALA A 109 -12.83 -0.32 -0.51
C ALA A 109 -13.99 -1.30 -0.76
N SER A 110 -13.74 -2.60 -0.61
CA SER A 110 -14.73 -3.69 -0.78
C SER A 110 -15.65 -3.89 0.45
N LEU A 111 -15.27 -3.35 1.62
CA LEU A 111 -15.98 -3.53 2.88
C LEU A 111 -16.56 -2.21 3.38
N ASN A 112 -17.83 -2.20 3.80
CA ASN A 112 -18.44 -1.02 4.42
C ASN A 112 -17.84 -0.79 5.82
N PRO A 113 -17.10 0.31 6.06
CA PRO A 113 -16.36 0.53 7.31
C PRO A 113 -17.25 0.84 8.53
N ALA A 114 -18.52 1.20 8.29
CA ALA A 114 -19.53 1.51 9.31
C ALA A 114 -20.41 0.30 9.67
N MET A 115 -20.29 -0.82 8.95
CA MET A 115 -21.03 -2.06 9.22
C MET A 115 -20.13 -3.14 9.83
N LYS A 116 -20.69 -3.97 10.71
CA LYS A 116 -19.98 -5.13 11.26
C LYS A 116 -19.78 -6.19 10.17
N VAL A 117 -18.62 -6.83 10.17
CA VAL A 117 -18.22 -7.87 9.22
C VAL A 117 -19.28 -8.98 9.09
N GLY A 118 -19.78 -9.49 10.22
CA GLY A 118 -20.78 -10.56 10.20
C GLY A 118 -22.12 -10.16 9.59
N ARG A 119 -22.48 -8.87 9.58
CA ARG A 119 -23.68 -8.41 8.87
C ARG A 119 -23.48 -8.43 7.35
N GLN A 120 -22.32 -7.95 6.89
CA GLN A 120 -21.97 -7.91 5.46
C GLN A 120 -21.89 -9.33 4.87
N LEU A 121 -21.23 -10.26 5.57
CA LEU A 121 -21.16 -11.66 5.17
C LEU A 121 -22.54 -12.33 5.08
N MET A 122 -23.44 -12.02 6.01
CA MET A 122 -24.80 -12.57 6.00
C MET A 122 -25.66 -12.09 4.82
N GLU A 123 -25.38 -10.93 4.24
CA GLU A 123 -26.18 -10.36 3.14
C GLU A 123 -26.10 -11.25 1.88
N VAL A 124 -24.97 -11.91 1.60
CA VAL A 124 -24.79 -12.84 0.46
C VAL A 124 -25.79 -14.03 0.48
N PRO A 125 -25.82 -14.92 1.50
CA PRO A 125 -26.79 -16.03 1.55
C PRO A 125 -28.24 -15.57 1.81
N LEU A 126 -28.46 -14.40 2.44
CA LEU A 126 -29.80 -13.85 2.60
C LEU A 126 -30.42 -13.41 1.26
N LEU A 127 -29.63 -12.79 0.37
CA LEU A 127 -30.10 -12.26 -0.91
C LEU A 127 -30.14 -13.32 -2.01
N HIS A 128 -29.05 -14.09 -2.19
CA HIS A 128 -28.92 -15.00 -3.32
C HIS A 128 -29.53 -16.39 -3.06
N ASP A 129 -29.38 -16.93 -1.84
CA ASP A 129 -29.86 -18.27 -1.50
C ASP A 129 -31.19 -18.26 -0.72
N LYS A 130 -31.68 -17.08 -0.32
CA LYS A 130 -32.87 -16.88 0.52
C LYS A 130 -32.80 -17.63 1.86
N ALA A 131 -31.59 -17.81 2.39
CA ALA A 131 -31.32 -18.51 3.64
C ALA A 131 -32.03 -17.85 4.84
N SER A 132 -32.23 -18.61 5.92
CA SER A 132 -32.69 -17.99 7.18
C SER A 132 -31.59 -17.13 7.81
N LYS A 133 -31.94 -16.16 8.69
CA LYS A 133 -30.93 -15.34 9.39
C LYS A 133 -29.97 -16.17 10.26
N GLU A 134 -30.45 -17.28 10.82
CA GLU A 134 -29.64 -18.19 11.62
C GLU A 134 -28.68 -19.01 10.74
N GLU A 135 -29.20 -19.56 9.64
CA GLU A 135 -28.40 -20.27 8.64
C GLU A 135 -27.34 -19.36 8.00
N ALA A 136 -27.70 -18.13 7.62
CA ALA A 136 -26.80 -17.13 7.09
C ALA A 136 -25.66 -16.80 8.08
N TYR A 137 -25.98 -16.66 9.38
CA TYR A 137 -24.96 -16.45 10.42
C TYR A 137 -24.05 -17.68 10.56
N ASN A 138 -24.61 -18.89 10.60
CA ASN A 138 -23.85 -20.13 10.74
C ASN A 138 -22.96 -20.41 9.52
N ARG A 139 -23.44 -20.15 8.29
CA ARG A 139 -22.65 -20.23 7.06
C ARG A 139 -21.53 -19.19 7.01
N SER A 140 -21.80 -17.96 7.43
CA SER A 140 -20.78 -16.90 7.54
C SER A 140 -19.68 -17.30 8.54
N LEU A 141 -20.08 -17.78 9.72
CA LEU A 141 -19.15 -18.23 10.77
C LEU A 141 -18.33 -19.46 10.35
N ALA A 142 -18.93 -20.39 9.59
CA ALA A 142 -18.23 -21.53 9.02
C ALA A 142 -17.22 -21.10 7.95
N MET A 143 -17.59 -20.20 7.03
CA MET A 143 -16.67 -19.69 6.01
C MET A 143 -15.49 -18.92 6.63
N LEU A 144 -15.71 -18.14 7.69
CA LEU A 144 -14.63 -17.50 8.46
C LEU A 144 -13.65 -18.51 9.08
N LYS A 145 -14.10 -19.73 9.40
CA LYS A 145 -13.25 -20.84 9.84
C LYS A 145 -12.48 -21.45 8.66
N SER A 146 -13.12 -21.63 7.50
CA SER A 146 -12.45 -22.10 6.27
C SER A 146 -11.32 -21.16 5.81
N VAL A 147 -11.49 -19.84 5.89
CA VAL A 147 -10.41 -18.86 5.59
C VAL A 147 -9.35 -18.69 6.70
N ARG A 148 -9.36 -19.61 7.69
CA ARG A 148 -8.39 -19.68 8.80
C ARG A 148 -8.23 -18.36 9.56
N LEU A 149 -9.33 -17.65 9.82
CA LEU A 149 -9.30 -16.43 10.65
C LEU A 149 -9.34 -16.78 12.15
N PRO A 150 -8.54 -16.12 13.00
CA PRO A 150 -8.58 -16.35 14.45
C PRO A 150 -9.80 -15.68 15.09
N ASP A 151 -10.39 -16.36 16.08
CA ASP A 151 -11.62 -15.95 16.79
C ASP A 151 -12.75 -15.46 15.83
N PRO A 152 -13.28 -16.32 14.94
CA PRO A 152 -14.37 -15.97 14.03
C PRO A 152 -15.60 -15.37 14.72
N GLU A 153 -15.91 -15.85 15.93
CA GLU A 153 -16.98 -15.36 16.79
C GLU A 153 -16.79 -13.91 17.26
N ARG A 154 -15.54 -13.40 17.33
CA ARG A 154 -15.20 -11.98 17.45
C ARG A 154 -15.16 -11.28 16.09
N MET A 155 -14.62 -11.91 15.05
CA MET A 155 -14.56 -11.32 13.70
C MET A 155 -15.96 -10.91 13.21
N MET A 156 -16.96 -11.78 13.35
CA MET A 156 -18.38 -11.49 13.04
C MET A 156 -18.91 -10.20 13.73
N LYS A 157 -18.38 -9.84 14.89
CA LYS A 157 -18.80 -8.70 15.72
C LYS A 157 -17.97 -7.43 15.49
N SER A 158 -16.85 -7.54 14.77
CA SER A 158 -15.87 -6.48 14.53
C SER A 158 -16.23 -5.63 13.31
N TYR A 159 -15.68 -4.42 13.24
CA TYR A 159 -15.75 -3.54 12.07
C TYR A 159 -14.46 -3.64 11.23
N PRO A 160 -14.49 -3.41 9.90
CA PRO A 160 -13.29 -3.55 9.04
C PRO A 160 -12.07 -2.74 9.54
N HIS A 161 -12.29 -1.52 10.02
CA HIS A 161 -11.25 -0.64 10.56
C HIS A 161 -10.60 -1.12 11.87
N GLN A 162 -11.01 -2.27 12.42
CA GLN A 162 -10.47 -2.89 13.63
C GLN A 162 -9.57 -4.11 13.33
N LEU A 163 -9.35 -4.40 12.04
CA LEU A 163 -8.73 -5.61 11.51
C LEU A 163 -7.49 -5.26 10.66
N SER A 164 -6.55 -6.20 10.55
CA SER A 164 -5.40 -6.05 9.64
C SER A 164 -5.80 -6.19 8.17
N GLY A 165 -4.97 -5.70 7.24
CA GLY A 165 -5.23 -5.84 5.80
C GLY A 165 -5.41 -7.31 5.37
N GLY A 166 -4.57 -8.22 5.89
CA GLY A 166 -4.71 -9.66 5.63
C GLY A 166 -5.99 -10.27 6.22
N GLN A 167 -6.45 -9.79 7.38
CA GLN A 167 -7.75 -10.20 7.94
C GLN A 167 -8.92 -9.68 7.08
N GLN A 168 -8.88 -8.41 6.66
CA GLN A 168 -9.87 -7.83 5.75
C GLN A 168 -9.91 -8.60 4.41
N GLN A 169 -8.76 -8.93 3.83
CA GLN A 169 -8.71 -9.66 2.55
C GLN A 169 -9.27 -11.08 2.67
N ARG A 170 -8.98 -11.80 3.77
CA ARG A 170 -9.61 -13.10 4.07
C ARG A 170 -11.13 -12.98 4.26
N ILE A 171 -11.64 -11.86 4.77
CA ILE A 171 -13.09 -11.59 4.86
C ILE A 171 -13.69 -11.32 3.48
N VAL A 172 -13.01 -10.59 2.60
CA VAL A 172 -13.48 -10.36 1.21
C VAL A 172 -13.47 -11.66 0.41
N ILE A 173 -12.44 -12.51 0.58
CA ILE A 173 -12.39 -13.87 0.03
C ILE A 173 -13.54 -14.74 0.55
N ALA A 174 -13.78 -14.73 1.87
CA ALA A 174 -14.92 -15.44 2.47
C ALA A 174 -16.27 -14.95 1.89
N MET A 175 -16.44 -13.64 1.72
CA MET A 175 -17.63 -13.01 1.16
C MET A 175 -17.87 -13.46 -0.29
N ALA A 176 -16.82 -13.43 -1.13
CA ALA A 176 -16.89 -13.85 -2.53
C ALA A 176 -17.21 -15.36 -2.69
N LEU A 177 -16.77 -16.20 -1.76
CA LEU A 177 -16.93 -17.66 -1.83
C LEU A 177 -18.20 -18.19 -1.14
N LEU A 178 -18.96 -17.36 -0.40
CA LEU A 178 -20.13 -17.80 0.37
C LEU A 178 -21.24 -18.45 -0.49
N SER A 179 -21.44 -17.99 -1.72
CA SER A 179 -22.37 -18.58 -2.71
C SER A 179 -21.71 -19.58 -3.67
N LYS A 180 -20.40 -19.83 -3.54
CA LYS A 180 -19.62 -20.78 -4.38
C LYS A 180 -19.75 -20.45 -5.88
N PRO A 181 -19.21 -19.32 -6.34
CA PRO A 181 -19.34 -18.85 -7.71
C PRO A 181 -18.68 -19.81 -8.72
N ALA A 182 -19.13 -19.78 -9.97
CA ALA A 182 -18.53 -20.54 -11.06
C ALA A 182 -17.27 -19.84 -11.60
N LEU A 183 -17.24 -18.50 -11.49
CA LEU A 183 -16.12 -17.64 -11.83
C LEU A 183 -15.76 -16.72 -10.65
N LEU A 184 -14.48 -16.69 -10.29
CA LEU A 184 -13.90 -15.73 -9.36
C LEU A 184 -12.91 -14.83 -10.10
N LEU A 185 -13.17 -13.53 -10.12
CA LEU A 185 -12.27 -12.51 -10.61
C LEU A 185 -11.43 -12.00 -9.44
N LEU A 186 -10.10 -12.02 -9.58
CA LEU A 186 -9.17 -11.50 -8.57
C LEU A 186 -8.33 -10.40 -9.20
N ASP A 187 -8.53 -9.16 -8.75
CA ASP A 187 -7.86 -7.98 -9.30
C ASP A 187 -6.71 -7.53 -8.37
N GLU A 188 -5.49 -8.02 -8.64
CA GLU A 188 -4.28 -7.84 -7.82
C GLU A 188 -4.49 -8.12 -6.31
N PRO A 189 -5.01 -9.31 -5.94
CA PRO A 189 -5.63 -9.63 -4.64
C PRO A 189 -4.66 -9.74 -3.44
N THR A 190 -3.38 -9.46 -3.64
CA THR A 190 -2.33 -9.56 -2.62
C THR A 190 -1.57 -8.25 -2.44
N THR A 191 -1.95 -7.19 -3.18
CA THR A 191 -1.34 -5.87 -3.12
C THR A 191 -1.31 -5.31 -1.68
N ALA A 192 -0.18 -4.73 -1.29
CA ALA A 192 0.06 -4.14 0.04
C ALA A 192 -0.10 -5.10 1.24
N LEU A 193 0.09 -6.41 1.03
CA LEU A 193 0.23 -7.42 2.08
C LEU A 193 1.68 -7.90 2.20
N ASP A 194 2.06 -8.43 3.37
CA ASP A 194 3.36 -9.07 3.57
C ASP A 194 3.46 -10.39 2.80
N VAL A 195 4.65 -10.72 2.29
CA VAL A 195 4.89 -11.92 1.45
C VAL A 195 4.40 -13.23 2.10
N THR A 196 4.52 -13.38 3.42
CA THR A 196 4.00 -14.54 4.19
C THR A 196 2.47 -14.57 4.28
N VAL A 197 1.84 -13.40 4.32
CA VAL A 197 0.38 -13.23 4.35
C VAL A 197 -0.20 -13.39 2.95
N GLU A 198 0.49 -12.87 1.93
CA GLU A 198 0.25 -13.12 0.50
C GLU A 198 0.28 -14.62 0.21
N ALA A 199 1.38 -15.33 0.46
CA ALA A 199 1.50 -16.77 0.21
C ALA A 199 0.39 -17.57 0.94
N GLY A 200 0.09 -17.23 2.19
CA GLY A 200 -1.00 -17.85 2.97
C GLY A 200 -2.42 -17.53 2.47
N ILE A 201 -2.62 -16.42 1.75
CA ILE A 201 -3.88 -16.07 1.07
C ILE A 201 -3.97 -16.76 -0.30
N VAL A 202 -2.86 -16.85 -1.02
CA VAL A 202 -2.76 -17.47 -2.33
C VAL A 202 -3.05 -18.97 -2.26
N GLU A 203 -2.41 -19.68 -1.33
CA GLU A 203 -2.67 -21.11 -1.09
C GLU A 203 -4.11 -21.34 -0.59
N LEU A 204 -4.67 -20.40 0.17
CA LEU A 204 -6.07 -20.44 0.59
C LEU A 204 -7.03 -20.32 -0.62
N VAL A 205 -6.84 -19.35 -1.51
CA VAL A 205 -7.66 -19.18 -2.72
C VAL A 205 -7.52 -20.40 -3.63
N LYS A 206 -6.29 -20.91 -3.84
CA LYS A 206 -5.99 -22.11 -4.64
C LYS A 206 -6.65 -23.37 -4.07
N GLY A 207 -6.65 -23.53 -2.75
CA GLY A 207 -7.33 -24.63 -2.05
C GLY A 207 -8.86 -24.55 -2.18
N LEU A 208 -9.46 -23.39 -1.90
CA LEU A 208 -10.91 -23.22 -1.94
C LEU A 208 -11.47 -23.25 -3.38
N GLY A 209 -10.72 -22.76 -4.37
CA GLY A 209 -11.07 -22.88 -5.79
C GLY A 209 -11.22 -24.35 -6.21
N LYS A 210 -10.28 -25.20 -5.77
CA LYS A 210 -10.35 -26.66 -5.98
C LYS A 210 -11.47 -27.33 -5.18
N GLU A 211 -11.73 -26.92 -3.93
CA GLU A 211 -12.81 -27.49 -3.10
C GLU A 211 -14.20 -27.25 -3.72
N PHE A 212 -14.46 -26.02 -4.17
CA PHE A 212 -15.77 -25.66 -4.72
C PHE A 212 -15.91 -25.99 -6.20
N GLY A 213 -14.81 -26.02 -6.96
CA GLY A 213 -14.83 -26.10 -8.42
C GLY A 213 -15.16 -24.74 -9.02
N THR A 214 -14.39 -23.73 -8.62
CA THR A 214 -14.52 -22.34 -9.06
C THR A 214 -13.37 -22.01 -9.99
N SER A 215 -13.68 -21.57 -11.20
CA SER A 215 -12.71 -21.14 -12.21
C SER A 215 -12.26 -19.71 -11.92
N MET A 216 -11.04 -19.35 -12.29
CA MET A 216 -10.40 -18.12 -11.81
C MET A 216 -9.83 -17.28 -12.95
N ILE A 217 -10.02 -15.96 -12.87
CA ILE A 217 -9.21 -14.99 -13.61
C ILE A 217 -8.38 -14.21 -12.58
N PHE A 218 -7.06 -14.35 -12.67
CA PHE A 218 -6.11 -13.77 -11.71
C PHE A 218 -5.32 -12.65 -12.39
N VAL A 219 -5.67 -11.40 -12.10
CA VAL A 219 -4.91 -10.23 -12.54
C VAL A 219 -3.75 -10.00 -11.58
N SER A 220 -2.54 -9.84 -12.11
CA SER A 220 -1.37 -9.46 -11.30
C SER A 220 -0.30 -8.74 -12.13
N HIS A 221 0.56 -7.97 -11.45
CA HIS A 221 1.86 -7.53 -11.98
C HIS A 221 3.01 -8.46 -11.55
N ASN A 222 2.79 -9.35 -10.57
CA ASN A 222 3.77 -10.33 -10.09
C ASN A 222 3.70 -11.63 -10.91
N LEU A 223 4.69 -11.84 -11.77
CA LEU A 223 4.79 -13.02 -12.65
C LEU A 223 5.09 -14.34 -11.91
N GLY A 224 5.84 -14.30 -10.80
CA GLY A 224 6.10 -15.51 -10.00
C GLY A 224 4.82 -16.03 -9.34
N LEU A 225 3.99 -15.10 -8.85
CA LEU A 225 2.66 -15.44 -8.31
C LEU A 225 1.76 -16.08 -9.38
N ILE A 226 1.79 -15.58 -10.61
CA ILE A 226 1.01 -16.13 -11.73
C ILE A 226 1.51 -17.53 -12.10
N LEU A 227 2.83 -17.75 -12.16
CA LEU A 227 3.44 -19.08 -12.36
C LEU A 227 3.03 -20.10 -11.28
N GLU A 228 2.88 -19.65 -10.05
CA GLU A 228 2.48 -20.52 -8.91
C GLU A 228 0.96 -20.76 -8.81
N THR A 229 0.12 -20.01 -9.53
CA THR A 229 -1.35 -20.03 -9.35
C THR A 229 -2.17 -20.40 -10.57
N CYS A 230 -1.68 -20.09 -11.78
CA CYS A 230 -2.47 -20.15 -13.00
C CYS A 230 -2.01 -21.30 -13.91
N ASP A 231 -2.95 -21.93 -14.61
CA ASP A 231 -2.67 -22.96 -15.62
C ASP A 231 -2.28 -22.32 -16.97
N ARG A 232 -2.83 -21.13 -17.24
CA ARG A 232 -2.62 -20.35 -18.46
C ARG A 232 -2.35 -18.88 -18.16
N ILE A 233 -1.78 -18.17 -19.13
CA ILE A 233 -1.44 -16.76 -19.03
C ILE A 233 -1.82 -15.99 -20.28
N THR A 234 -2.28 -14.75 -20.11
CA THR A 234 -2.46 -13.76 -21.17
C THR A 234 -1.74 -12.46 -20.80
N VAL A 235 -0.75 -12.10 -21.60
CA VAL A 235 0.07 -10.90 -21.47
C VAL A 235 -0.62 -9.75 -22.21
N MET A 236 -0.91 -8.66 -21.51
CA MET A 236 -1.54 -7.46 -22.05
C MET A 236 -0.57 -6.28 -22.19
N TYR A 237 -0.74 -5.52 -23.27
CA TYR A 237 -0.02 -4.27 -23.53
C TYR A 237 -0.94 -3.25 -24.20
N SER A 238 -0.96 -2.01 -23.68
CA SER A 238 -1.72 -0.87 -24.25
C SER A 238 -3.17 -1.18 -24.68
N GLY A 239 -3.89 -2.06 -23.98
CA GLY A 239 -5.27 -2.43 -24.30
C GLY A 239 -5.46 -3.62 -25.24
N GLU A 240 -4.38 -4.33 -25.62
CA GLU A 240 -4.43 -5.55 -26.41
C GLU A 240 -3.85 -6.74 -25.64
N ALA A 241 -4.36 -7.95 -25.90
CA ALA A 241 -3.59 -9.17 -25.62
C ALA A 241 -2.46 -9.29 -26.65
N VAL A 242 -1.21 -9.50 -26.20
CA VAL A 242 -0.02 -9.59 -27.06
C VAL A 242 0.68 -10.94 -27.04
N GLU A 243 0.46 -11.74 -26.00
CA GLU A 243 0.88 -13.15 -25.94
C GLU A 243 -0.09 -13.92 -25.05
N THR A 244 -0.45 -15.15 -25.41
CA THR A 244 -1.30 -16.03 -24.58
C THR A 244 -0.93 -17.50 -24.80
N GLY A 245 -1.05 -18.34 -23.78
CA GLY A 245 -0.69 -19.75 -23.84
C GLY A 245 -0.80 -20.47 -22.50
N ASN A 246 -0.30 -21.70 -22.43
CA ASN A 246 -0.13 -22.41 -21.16
C ASN A 246 1.01 -21.76 -20.37
N ILE A 247 0.91 -21.80 -19.03
CA ILE A 247 1.83 -21.03 -18.17
C ILE A 247 3.31 -21.39 -18.39
N LYS A 248 3.61 -22.68 -18.59
CA LYS A 248 4.98 -23.16 -18.82
C LYS A 248 5.49 -22.78 -20.21
N ASP A 249 4.72 -23.07 -21.25
CA ASP A 249 5.12 -22.83 -22.64
C ASP A 249 5.47 -21.35 -22.90
N VAL A 250 4.69 -20.43 -22.30
CA VAL A 250 4.97 -18.99 -22.39
C VAL A 250 6.20 -18.58 -21.57
N PHE A 251 6.44 -19.18 -20.40
CA PHE A 251 7.63 -18.88 -19.57
C PHE A 251 8.92 -19.46 -20.18
N ASP A 252 8.88 -20.70 -20.65
CA ASP A 252 10.03 -21.42 -21.20
C ASP A 252 10.34 -21.00 -22.66
N ARG A 253 9.37 -20.43 -23.40
CA ARG A 253 9.52 -20.10 -24.84
C ARG A 253 8.84 -18.79 -25.27
N MET A 254 9.00 -17.71 -24.51
CA MET A 254 8.46 -16.37 -24.84
C MET A 254 8.62 -15.99 -26.32
N ARG A 255 7.51 -15.62 -26.98
CA ARG A 255 7.44 -15.24 -28.41
C ARG A 255 6.96 -13.81 -28.65
N HIS A 256 6.80 -12.98 -27.63
CA HIS A 256 6.57 -11.54 -27.81
C HIS A 256 7.65 -10.68 -27.11
N PRO A 257 8.27 -9.69 -27.79
CA PRO A 257 9.40 -8.94 -27.22
C PRO A 257 9.11 -8.19 -25.91
N TYR A 258 7.85 -7.77 -25.71
CA TYR A 258 7.40 -7.19 -24.43
C TYR A 258 7.34 -8.23 -23.31
N THR A 259 6.92 -9.47 -23.57
CA THR A 259 6.91 -10.56 -22.56
C THR A 259 8.34 -10.84 -22.09
N GLN A 260 9.28 -10.97 -23.03
CA GLN A 260 10.70 -11.13 -22.72
C GLN A 260 11.26 -9.91 -21.97
N GLY A 261 10.80 -8.70 -22.30
CA GLY A 261 11.17 -7.47 -21.58
C GLY A 261 10.63 -7.39 -20.15
N LEU A 262 9.40 -7.85 -19.90
CA LEU A 262 8.83 -7.97 -18.55
C LEU A 262 9.65 -8.96 -17.71
N PHE A 263 9.99 -10.11 -18.29
CA PHE A 263 10.76 -11.15 -17.61
C PHE A 263 12.21 -10.71 -17.30
N ARG A 264 12.90 -10.09 -18.27
CA ARG A 264 14.24 -9.50 -18.10
C ARG A 264 14.27 -8.30 -17.12
N SER A 265 13.12 -7.83 -16.65
CA SER A 265 13.00 -6.84 -15.57
C SER A 265 12.89 -7.47 -14.17
N ILE A 266 12.81 -8.80 -14.04
CA ILE A 266 12.68 -9.50 -12.75
C ILE A 266 14.07 -9.94 -12.23
N PRO A 267 14.41 -9.68 -10.96
CA PRO A 267 15.59 -10.27 -10.33
C PRO A 267 15.38 -11.77 -10.07
N LEU A 268 15.90 -12.61 -10.96
CA LEU A 268 15.92 -14.06 -10.78
C LEU A 268 16.97 -14.52 -9.76
N PRO A 269 16.77 -15.66 -9.08
CA PRO A 269 17.83 -16.33 -8.32
C PRO A 269 19.11 -16.49 -9.16
N GLY A 270 20.27 -16.09 -8.61
CA GLY A 270 21.55 -16.12 -9.32
C GLY A 270 21.87 -14.86 -10.17
N ALA A 271 20.96 -13.89 -10.27
CA ALA A 271 21.30 -12.56 -10.79
C ALA A 271 22.06 -11.73 -9.73
N ASP A 272 23.21 -11.17 -10.12
CA ASP A 272 24.02 -10.26 -9.29
C ASP A 272 24.11 -8.87 -9.94
N LYS A 273 24.00 -7.82 -9.12
CA LYS A 273 24.03 -6.40 -9.50
C LYS A 273 25.34 -5.91 -10.12
N ASN A 274 26.39 -6.71 -10.15
CA ASN A 274 27.70 -6.36 -10.72
C ASN A 274 27.95 -7.02 -12.08
N SER A 275 27.38 -8.21 -12.34
CA SER A 275 27.57 -9.00 -13.55
C SER A 275 26.35 -9.09 -14.47
N ARG A 276 25.13 -8.96 -13.93
CA ARG A 276 23.84 -9.14 -14.65
C ARG A 276 22.85 -8.00 -14.31
N PRO A 277 23.00 -6.80 -14.89
CA PRO A 277 22.10 -5.65 -14.66
C PRO A 277 20.64 -5.94 -15.04
N LEU A 278 19.66 -5.36 -14.32
CA LEU A 278 18.24 -5.50 -14.65
C LEU A 278 17.87 -4.67 -15.90
N ILE A 279 17.21 -5.31 -16.86
CA ILE A 279 16.92 -4.69 -18.18
C ILE A 279 15.48 -4.20 -18.21
N SER A 280 15.27 -2.96 -17.78
CA SER A 280 13.97 -2.28 -17.92
C SER A 280 13.59 -2.07 -19.39
N ILE A 281 12.31 -2.26 -19.72
CA ILE A 281 11.74 -1.94 -21.03
C ILE A 281 11.86 -0.43 -21.30
N PRO A 282 12.45 0.00 -22.43
CA PRO A 282 12.74 1.40 -22.69
C PRO A 282 11.49 2.28 -22.83
N GLY A 283 11.64 3.59 -22.62
CA GLY A 283 10.59 4.58 -22.83
C GLY A 283 9.50 4.59 -21.74
N GLN A 284 8.25 4.79 -22.16
CA GLN A 284 7.05 4.79 -21.30
C GLN A 284 5.88 4.20 -22.13
N LEU A 285 4.86 3.64 -21.46
CA LEU A 285 3.62 3.23 -22.11
C LEU A 285 2.97 4.47 -22.78
N PRO A 286 2.74 4.47 -24.11
CA PRO A 286 2.15 5.61 -24.81
C PRO A 286 0.69 5.82 -24.37
N LEU A 287 0.23 7.08 -24.37
CA LEU A 287 -1.17 7.36 -24.06
C LEU A 287 -2.09 6.78 -25.15
N PRO A 288 -3.38 6.48 -24.85
CA PRO A 288 -4.31 5.89 -25.82
C PRO A 288 -4.50 6.65 -27.15
N HIS A 289 -4.17 7.96 -27.19
CA HIS A 289 -4.19 8.82 -28.37
C HIS A 289 -2.81 9.08 -28.99
N GLU A 290 -1.74 8.53 -28.39
CA GLU A 290 -0.35 8.54 -28.87
C GLU A 290 0.07 7.16 -29.41
N ARG A 291 -0.87 6.21 -29.56
CA ARG A 291 -0.60 4.86 -30.07
C ARG A 291 -0.02 4.91 -31.51
N PRO A 292 1.01 4.11 -31.82
CA PRO A 292 1.60 4.03 -33.15
C PRO A 292 0.66 3.31 -34.13
N LYS A 293 1.00 3.36 -35.43
CA LYS A 293 0.37 2.48 -36.42
C LYS A 293 0.99 1.08 -36.36
N GLY A 294 0.16 0.05 -36.47
CA GLY A 294 0.59 -1.35 -36.41
C GLY A 294 0.94 -1.80 -34.99
N CYS A 295 2.16 -2.30 -34.77
CA CYS A 295 2.56 -2.82 -33.47
C CYS A 295 2.56 -1.72 -32.38
N ASN A 296 1.62 -1.80 -31.43
CA ASN A 296 1.55 -0.88 -30.29
C ASN A 296 2.85 -0.86 -29.45
N PHE A 297 3.57 -1.98 -29.39
CA PHE A 297 4.87 -2.07 -28.69
C PHE A 297 6.05 -1.55 -29.52
N GLY A 298 5.87 -1.27 -30.82
CA GLY A 298 6.93 -0.90 -31.75
C GLY A 298 7.91 0.18 -31.25
N PRO A 299 7.44 1.33 -30.72
CA PRO A 299 8.28 2.41 -30.18
C PRO A 299 9.15 2.04 -28.98
N ARG A 300 8.99 0.84 -28.40
CA ARG A 300 9.76 0.31 -27.25
C ARG A 300 10.45 -1.03 -27.58
N CYS A 301 10.39 -1.48 -28.82
CA CYS A 301 10.83 -2.81 -29.24
C CYS A 301 12.23 -2.77 -29.87
N HIS A 302 13.21 -3.41 -29.25
CA HIS A 302 14.58 -3.53 -29.78
C HIS A 302 14.67 -4.29 -31.12
N HIS A 303 13.61 -5.02 -31.51
CA HIS A 303 13.53 -5.77 -32.78
C HIS A 303 12.57 -5.13 -33.80
N PHE A 304 12.20 -3.85 -33.61
CA PHE A 304 11.34 -3.12 -34.52
C PHE A 304 11.97 -2.95 -35.92
N VAL A 305 11.16 -3.14 -36.96
CA VAL A 305 11.54 -2.89 -38.35
C VAL A 305 10.45 -2.05 -39.00
N GLU A 306 10.82 -0.86 -39.49
CA GLU A 306 9.92 0.00 -40.25
C GLU A 306 9.55 -0.62 -41.60
N GLY A 307 8.33 -0.40 -42.05
CA GLY A 307 7.76 -1.06 -43.23
C GLY A 307 7.27 -2.50 -42.99
N VAL A 308 7.56 -3.08 -41.82
CA VAL A 308 7.08 -4.40 -41.40
C VAL A 308 6.22 -4.29 -40.15
N CYS A 309 6.80 -3.85 -39.03
CA CYS A 309 6.12 -3.81 -37.72
C CYS A 309 5.07 -2.69 -37.60
N ASN A 310 5.07 -1.70 -38.52
CA ASN A 310 4.11 -0.60 -38.56
C ASN A 310 3.24 -0.58 -39.85
N ALA A 311 3.29 -1.64 -40.67
CA ALA A 311 2.59 -1.69 -41.96
C ALA A 311 1.06 -1.83 -41.83
N ALA A 312 0.61 -2.66 -40.88
CA ALA A 312 -0.81 -2.94 -40.62
C ALA A 312 -1.00 -3.35 -39.15
N GLU A 313 -2.25 -3.41 -38.70
CA GLU A 313 -2.64 -4.03 -37.42
C GLU A 313 -2.17 -5.50 -37.38
N ILE A 314 -1.64 -5.93 -36.24
CA ILE A 314 -1.07 -7.27 -36.08
C ILE A 314 -2.10 -8.17 -35.37
N PRO A 315 -2.50 -9.31 -35.97
CA PRO A 315 -3.36 -10.29 -35.32
C PRO A 315 -2.58 -11.16 -34.32
N MET A 316 -3.28 -11.92 -33.49
CA MET A 316 -2.67 -13.03 -32.76
C MET A 316 -2.30 -14.15 -33.75
N ILE A 317 -1.01 -14.53 -33.78
CA ILE A 317 -0.46 -15.56 -34.66
C ILE A 317 -0.07 -16.79 -33.82
N PRO A 318 -0.48 -18.02 -34.19
CA PRO A 318 -0.14 -19.23 -33.42
C PRO A 318 1.36 -19.53 -33.49
N VAL A 319 1.92 -20.02 -32.38
CA VAL A 319 3.32 -20.46 -32.28
C VAL A 319 3.43 -21.92 -32.71
N GLU A 320 4.30 -22.21 -33.67
CA GLU A 320 4.43 -23.58 -34.20
C GLU A 320 4.91 -24.57 -33.13
N GLY A 321 4.22 -25.71 -33.04
CA GLY A 321 4.53 -26.79 -32.10
C GLY A 321 4.07 -26.57 -30.64
N HIS A 322 3.27 -25.53 -30.36
CA HIS A 322 2.77 -25.22 -29.02
C HIS A 322 1.25 -25.01 -29.01
N ASP A 323 0.51 -25.98 -28.46
CA ASP A 323 -0.95 -25.95 -28.43
C ASP A 323 -1.48 -24.78 -27.60
N ASN A 324 -2.35 -23.97 -28.24
CA ASN A 324 -2.94 -22.76 -27.69
C ASN A 324 -1.98 -21.61 -27.36
N HIS A 325 -0.72 -21.63 -27.83
CA HIS A 325 0.23 -20.51 -27.71
C HIS A 325 0.12 -19.58 -28.92
N PHE A 326 -0.11 -18.28 -28.68
CA PHE A 326 -0.24 -17.25 -29.71
C PHE A 326 0.53 -15.97 -29.33
N SER A 327 1.13 -15.29 -30.31
CA SER A 327 1.86 -14.02 -30.14
C SER A 327 1.41 -12.96 -31.17
N ARG A 328 1.33 -11.70 -30.76
CA ARG A 328 1.03 -10.54 -31.62
C ARG A 328 2.29 -9.90 -32.22
N CYS A 329 3.23 -10.73 -32.67
CA CYS A 329 4.47 -10.28 -33.30
C CYS A 329 4.69 -10.95 -34.66
N VAL A 330 4.62 -10.19 -35.76
CA VAL A 330 4.89 -10.74 -37.12
C VAL A 330 6.32 -11.26 -37.31
N ARG A 331 7.25 -10.96 -36.38
CA ARG A 331 8.68 -11.32 -36.47
C ARG A 331 9.13 -12.41 -35.49
N PHE A 332 8.25 -13.08 -34.72
CA PHE A 332 8.73 -13.97 -33.65
C PHE A 332 9.55 -15.18 -34.13
N ASN A 333 9.39 -15.60 -35.39
CA ASN A 333 10.20 -16.63 -36.04
C ASN A 333 11.53 -16.11 -36.63
N GLU A 334 11.73 -14.79 -36.69
CA GLU A 334 12.96 -14.13 -37.17
C GLU A 334 13.86 -13.66 -36.03
N ILE A 335 13.31 -13.50 -34.83
CA ILE A 335 14.02 -12.98 -33.66
C ILE A 335 14.89 -14.10 -33.07
N ASP A 336 16.19 -13.82 -32.93
CA ASP A 336 17.05 -14.62 -32.06
C ASP A 336 16.70 -14.32 -30.59
N TRP A 337 15.93 -15.22 -29.98
CA TRP A 337 15.53 -15.13 -28.59
C TRP A 337 16.68 -15.41 -27.61
N SER A 338 17.76 -16.06 -28.06
CA SER A 338 18.98 -16.30 -27.29
C SER A 338 19.93 -15.09 -27.28
N ALA A 339 19.69 -14.11 -28.15
CA ALA A 339 20.45 -12.88 -28.20
C ALA A 339 20.36 -12.12 -26.86
N VAL A 340 21.52 -12.00 -26.21
CA VAL A 340 21.74 -11.20 -25.01
C VAL A 340 21.73 -9.71 -25.41
N PRO A 341 20.86 -8.86 -24.82
CA PRO A 341 20.75 -7.46 -25.23
C PRO A 341 22.04 -6.65 -25.02
N GLU A 342 22.21 -5.59 -25.81
CA GLU A 342 23.27 -4.61 -25.57
C GLU A 342 23.15 -4.03 -24.14
N GLY A 343 24.28 -4.00 -23.42
CA GLY A 343 24.32 -3.59 -22.01
C GLY A 343 24.00 -4.68 -20.98
N ALA A 344 23.44 -5.83 -21.37
CA ALA A 344 23.05 -6.90 -20.44
C ALA A 344 24.23 -7.63 -19.76
N ARG A 345 25.46 -7.42 -20.23
CA ARG A 345 26.71 -7.97 -19.67
C ARG A 345 27.73 -6.86 -19.38
N THR A 346 27.34 -5.82 -18.64
CA THR A 346 28.30 -4.85 -18.09
C THR A 346 28.84 -5.35 -16.75
N HIS A 347 30.06 -5.90 -16.75
CA HIS A 347 30.76 -6.26 -15.51
C HIS A 347 31.25 -4.98 -14.81
N LYS A 348 30.43 -4.42 -13.91
CA LYS A 348 30.79 -3.28 -13.04
C LYS A 348 31.62 -3.80 -11.87
N GLU A 349 32.72 -3.13 -11.50
CA GLU A 349 33.51 -3.55 -10.33
C GLU A 349 32.67 -3.46 -9.03
N PRO A 350 32.73 -4.47 -8.13
CA PRO A 350 32.06 -4.41 -6.84
C PRO A 350 32.57 -3.24 -5.99
N VAL A 351 31.65 -2.41 -5.48
CA VAL A 351 32.02 -1.27 -4.63
C VAL A 351 32.41 -1.78 -3.25
N THR A 352 33.67 -1.58 -2.85
CA THR A 352 34.13 -1.91 -1.50
C THR A 352 33.55 -0.95 -0.46
N PRO A 353 32.84 -1.42 0.59
CA PRO A 353 32.30 -0.56 1.64
C PRO A 353 33.39 0.22 2.37
N GLY A 354 33.17 1.52 2.54
CA GLY A 354 34.10 2.43 3.21
C GLY A 354 33.92 2.49 4.73
N ALA A 355 34.14 3.68 5.31
CA ALA A 355 33.99 3.87 6.75
C ALA A 355 32.51 3.76 7.20
N PRO A 356 32.22 3.33 8.44
CA PRO A 356 30.87 3.39 8.99
C PRO A 356 30.29 4.81 9.01
N VAL A 357 29.19 5.03 8.28
CA VAL A 357 28.50 6.33 8.18
C VAL A 357 27.35 6.42 9.19
N LEU A 358 26.71 5.29 9.50
CA LEU A 358 25.64 5.21 10.49
C LEU A 358 25.92 4.08 11.48
N LYS A 359 25.82 4.35 12.79
CA LYS A 359 25.84 3.31 13.83
C LYS A 359 24.63 3.44 14.75
N ILE A 360 24.02 2.31 15.08
CA ILE A 360 22.84 2.20 15.92
C ILE A 360 23.18 1.19 17.02
N ASN A 361 23.03 1.55 18.30
CA ASN A 361 23.34 0.67 19.43
C ASN A 361 22.20 0.66 20.46
N ASP A 362 21.69 -0.53 20.77
CA ASP A 362 20.57 -0.84 21.68
C ASP A 362 19.37 0.13 21.55
N LEU A 363 19.01 0.47 20.31
CA LEU A 363 17.98 1.45 20.02
C LEU A 363 16.58 0.89 20.30
N LYS A 364 15.81 1.66 21.07
CA LYS A 364 14.44 1.32 21.50
C LYS A 364 13.48 2.47 21.22
N LYS A 365 12.27 2.14 20.80
CA LYS A 365 11.19 3.10 20.54
C LYS A 365 9.87 2.56 21.06
N TYR A 366 9.35 3.25 22.07
CA TYR A 366 8.13 2.90 22.80
C TYR A 366 7.08 3.99 22.59
N TYR A 367 5.87 3.59 22.19
CA TYR A 367 4.73 4.48 22.05
C TYR A 367 3.74 4.26 23.20
N LYS A 368 3.34 5.34 23.89
CA LYS A 368 2.29 5.29 24.92
C LYS A 368 0.92 5.34 24.25
N VAL A 369 0.13 4.30 24.40
CA VAL A 369 -1.25 4.25 23.92
C VAL A 369 -2.16 4.87 24.97
N ALA A 370 -2.71 6.05 24.67
CA ALA A 370 -3.61 6.80 25.53
C ALA A 370 -5.02 6.16 25.60
N ALA A 371 -5.11 4.97 26.19
CA ALA A 371 -6.35 4.24 26.40
C ALA A 371 -7.16 4.86 27.56
N ASN A 372 -8.03 5.82 27.23
CA ASN A 372 -9.06 6.36 28.13
C ASN A 372 -8.59 6.97 29.46
N GLU A 373 -7.61 7.88 29.45
CA GLU A 373 -7.31 8.75 30.61
C GLU A 373 -8.55 9.55 31.09
N ILE A 374 -9.53 9.75 30.21
CA ILE A 374 -10.85 10.36 30.49
C ILE A 374 -11.69 9.54 31.50
N PHE A 375 -11.42 8.23 31.67
CA PHE A 375 -12.22 7.33 32.52
C PHE A 375 -11.45 6.77 33.74
N GLY A 376 -10.55 7.56 34.34
CA GLY A 376 -10.23 7.49 35.77
C GLY A 376 -9.62 6.19 36.34
N GLY A 377 -9.26 5.22 35.49
CA GLY A 377 -8.69 3.95 35.92
C GLY A 377 -7.18 4.03 36.12
N SER A 378 -6.70 3.69 37.32
CA SER A 378 -5.27 3.59 37.64
C SER A 378 -4.64 2.31 37.08
N GLY A 379 -4.70 2.15 35.75
CA GLY A 379 -3.95 1.14 35.01
C GLY A 379 -2.64 1.72 34.49
N GLU A 380 -1.59 0.90 34.42
CA GLU A 380 -0.34 1.30 33.76
C GLU A 380 -0.61 1.59 32.28
N GLY A 381 -0.19 2.76 31.80
CA GLY A 381 -0.45 3.21 30.44
C GLY A 381 0.17 2.26 29.42
N ARG A 382 -0.66 1.60 28.60
CA ARG A 382 -0.22 0.54 27.68
C ARG A 382 0.82 1.06 26.71
N VAL A 383 1.91 0.31 26.53
CA VAL A 383 3.03 0.67 25.67
C VAL A 383 3.10 -0.27 24.46
N VAL A 384 3.20 0.29 23.27
CA VAL A 384 3.61 -0.45 22.06
C VAL A 384 5.14 -0.43 21.99
N LYS A 385 5.75 -1.61 22.01
CA LYS A 385 7.19 -1.83 21.80
C LYS A 385 7.46 -1.95 20.30
N ALA A 386 7.75 -0.83 19.64
CA ALA A 386 7.97 -0.80 18.19
C ALA A 386 9.41 -1.16 17.80
N ASN A 387 10.38 -0.84 18.66
CA ASN A 387 11.76 -1.32 18.61
C ASN A 387 12.24 -1.58 20.05
N GLU A 388 12.88 -2.73 20.29
CA GLU A 388 13.23 -3.23 21.64
C GLU A 388 14.75 -3.41 21.84
N ALA A 389 15.49 -3.81 20.79
CA ALA A 389 16.94 -3.99 20.84
C ALA A 389 17.54 -4.00 19.42
N ILE A 390 17.54 -2.85 18.74
CA ILE A 390 18.13 -2.72 17.40
C ILE A 390 19.59 -2.28 17.52
N SER A 391 20.53 -3.05 16.95
CA SER A 391 21.96 -2.72 16.92
C SER A 391 22.62 -3.16 15.62
N PHE A 392 23.09 -2.23 14.79
CA PHE A 392 23.89 -2.49 13.58
C PHE A 392 24.65 -1.23 13.11
N GLU A 393 25.62 -1.40 12.23
CA GLU A 393 26.24 -0.31 11.47
C GLU A 393 26.05 -0.47 9.95
N ALA A 394 26.01 0.68 9.26
CA ALA A 394 25.98 0.82 7.81
C ALA A 394 27.13 1.73 7.33
N ARG A 395 27.81 1.35 6.26
CA ARG A 395 29.09 1.90 5.79
C ARG A 395 28.94 2.73 4.51
N GLU A 396 29.92 3.59 4.23
CA GLU A 396 29.99 4.39 3.01
C GLU A 396 29.86 3.46 1.78
N SER A 397 29.00 3.82 0.83
CA SER A 397 28.63 3.01 -0.33
C SER A 397 28.05 1.62 -0.05
N GLU A 398 27.68 1.26 1.20
CA GLU A 398 27.04 -0.03 1.52
C GLU A 398 25.51 0.09 1.39
N THR A 399 24.86 -0.92 0.80
CA THR A 399 23.41 -1.11 0.86
C THR A 399 23.07 -2.15 1.93
N VAL A 400 22.54 -1.68 3.06
CA VAL A 400 22.01 -2.53 4.13
C VAL A 400 20.50 -2.63 3.96
N ALA A 401 20.00 -3.81 3.59
CA ALA A 401 18.57 -4.06 3.49
C ALA A 401 17.95 -4.43 4.84
N ILE A 402 16.71 -4.01 5.05
CA ILE A 402 15.95 -4.25 6.29
C ILE A 402 14.62 -4.89 5.92
N VAL A 403 14.44 -6.15 6.32
CA VAL A 403 13.34 -7.02 5.86
C VAL A 403 12.53 -7.59 7.03
N GLY A 404 11.33 -8.09 6.72
CA GLY A 404 10.39 -8.68 7.69
C GLY A 404 8.97 -8.18 7.46
N GLU A 405 8.01 -8.76 8.18
CA GLU A 405 6.57 -8.45 8.05
C GLU A 405 6.22 -7.01 8.53
N SER A 406 4.97 -6.60 8.28
CA SER A 406 4.44 -5.30 8.65
C SER A 406 4.30 -5.18 10.17
N GLY A 407 4.50 -3.97 10.68
CA GLY A 407 4.54 -3.70 12.11
C GLY A 407 5.80 -4.22 12.84
N CYS A 408 6.74 -4.91 12.19
CA CYS A 408 7.95 -5.44 12.87
C CYS A 408 8.97 -4.37 13.30
N GLY A 409 8.75 -3.10 12.96
CA GLY A 409 9.53 -1.94 13.43
C GLY A 409 10.28 -1.15 12.35
N LYS A 410 10.29 -1.60 11.09
CA LYS A 410 11.09 -1.03 9.97
C LYS A 410 10.90 0.48 9.78
N SER A 411 9.68 0.92 9.47
CA SER A 411 9.37 2.34 9.25
C SER A 411 9.34 3.17 10.55
N THR A 412 9.36 2.54 11.74
CA THR A 412 9.59 3.26 13.00
C THR A 412 11.06 3.61 13.17
N LEU A 413 11.96 2.66 12.88
CA LEU A 413 13.39 2.90 12.80
C LEU A 413 13.68 4.04 11.80
N ALA A 414 13.11 3.99 10.58
CA ALA A 414 13.24 5.06 9.58
C ALA A 414 12.86 6.44 10.14
N LYS A 415 11.71 6.56 10.80
CA LYS A 415 11.26 7.82 11.43
C LYS A 415 12.21 8.33 12.51
N VAL A 416 12.79 7.43 13.32
CA VAL A 416 13.78 7.80 14.35
C VAL A 416 15.11 8.25 13.73
N LEU A 417 15.59 7.57 12.70
CA LEU A 417 16.79 7.98 11.96
C LEU A 417 16.62 9.38 11.35
N LEU A 418 15.43 9.71 10.84
CA LEU A 418 15.11 11.01 10.25
C LEU A 418 14.76 12.11 11.28
N GLY A 419 14.49 11.76 12.54
CA GLY A 419 14.06 12.72 13.56
C GLY A 419 12.57 13.09 13.46
N LEU A 420 11.80 12.40 12.62
CA LEU A 420 10.33 12.48 12.64
C LEU A 420 9.76 11.90 13.95
N GLU A 421 10.56 11.09 14.63
CA GLU A 421 10.36 10.53 15.97
C GLU A 421 11.69 10.60 16.73
N THR A 422 11.64 10.70 18.06
CA THR A 422 12.83 10.55 18.92
C THR A 422 12.88 9.17 19.56
N ALA A 423 14.08 8.66 19.83
CA ALA A 423 14.31 7.38 20.50
C ALA A 423 13.84 7.41 21.97
N SER A 424 13.49 6.22 22.50
CA SER A 424 13.19 6.04 23.93
C SER A 424 14.44 5.67 24.74
N SER A 425 15.37 4.92 24.15
CA SER A 425 16.74 4.71 24.65
C SER A 425 17.65 4.17 23.54
N GLY A 426 18.94 4.02 23.83
CA GLY A 426 19.97 3.65 22.85
C GLY A 426 20.62 4.87 22.20
N THR A 427 21.48 4.64 21.21
CA THR A 427 22.23 5.69 20.50
C THR A 427 22.14 5.52 18.98
N VAL A 428 22.17 6.63 18.24
CA VAL A 428 22.30 6.66 16.78
C VAL A 428 23.30 7.75 16.41
N THR A 429 24.45 7.36 15.85
CA THR A 429 25.44 8.31 15.33
C THR A 429 25.44 8.34 13.81
N LEU A 430 25.34 9.54 13.25
CA LEU A 430 25.52 9.84 11.83
C LEU A 430 26.87 10.53 11.66
N GLY A 431 27.85 9.80 11.10
CA GLY A 431 29.27 10.13 11.22
C GLY A 431 29.67 10.23 12.70
N ASN A 432 30.00 11.44 13.13
CA ASN A 432 30.42 11.76 14.50
C ASN A 432 29.34 12.47 15.34
N SER A 433 28.11 12.63 14.81
CA SER A 433 27.02 13.35 15.48
C SER A 433 25.94 12.39 15.99
N GLU A 434 25.60 12.46 17.28
CA GLU A 434 24.41 11.79 17.83
C GLU A 434 23.13 12.50 17.37
N ILE A 435 22.14 11.72 16.93
CA ILE A 435 20.88 12.24 16.34
C ILE A 435 19.60 11.65 16.94
N GLN A 436 19.70 10.63 17.80
CA GLN A 436 18.55 9.85 18.29
C GLN A 436 17.51 10.65 19.10
N SER A 437 17.94 11.75 19.72
CA SER A 437 17.14 12.57 20.63
C SER A 437 16.68 13.91 20.02
N ILE A 438 17.11 14.21 18.79
CA ILE A 438 16.89 15.51 18.13
C ILE A 438 15.78 15.38 17.09
N GLY A 439 14.66 16.08 17.32
CA GLY A 439 13.53 16.17 16.40
C GLY A 439 13.91 16.90 15.10
N ILE A 440 13.21 16.61 14.00
CA ILE A 440 13.50 17.15 12.66
C ILE A 440 13.50 18.69 12.61
N GLU A 441 12.68 19.31 13.46
CA GLU A 441 12.58 20.76 13.65
C GLU A 441 13.81 21.41 14.31
N ASP A 442 14.53 20.67 15.15
CA ASP A 442 15.74 21.11 15.86
C ASP A 442 17.04 20.69 15.15
N ARG A 443 16.95 19.84 14.12
CA ARG A 443 18.10 19.42 13.31
C ARG A 443 18.55 20.53 12.37
N ASP A 444 19.85 20.77 12.32
CA ASP A 444 20.44 21.75 11.41
C ASP A 444 20.36 21.29 9.93
N VAL A 445 20.44 22.26 9.01
CA VAL A 445 20.29 22.01 7.57
C VAL A 445 21.29 21.00 7.02
N LYS A 446 22.53 20.94 7.55
CA LYS A 446 23.53 19.96 7.14
C LYS A 446 23.10 18.56 7.57
N THR A 447 22.75 18.37 8.85
CA THR A 447 22.25 17.08 9.35
C THR A 447 21.02 16.61 8.58
N VAL A 448 20.07 17.50 8.27
CA VAL A 448 18.90 17.15 7.43
C VAL A 448 19.32 16.79 6.00
N SER A 449 20.26 17.51 5.38
CA SER A 449 20.75 17.17 4.03
C SER A 449 21.54 15.85 3.98
N SER A 450 22.25 15.49 5.06
CA SER A 450 23.04 14.27 5.17
C SER A 450 22.21 12.99 5.24
N ILE A 451 20.97 13.02 5.76
CA ILE A 451 20.06 11.88 5.77
C ILE A 451 18.71 12.22 5.13
N GLN A 452 18.39 11.53 4.03
CA GLN A 452 17.17 11.76 3.24
C GLN A 452 16.33 10.50 3.10
N MET A 453 15.05 10.66 2.74
CA MET A 453 14.09 9.56 2.63
C MET A 453 13.43 9.49 1.27
N VAL A 454 13.35 8.28 0.71
CA VAL A 454 12.36 7.91 -0.30
C VAL A 454 11.24 7.19 0.45
N PHE A 455 10.01 7.72 0.37
CA PHE A 455 8.87 7.20 1.13
C PHE A 455 8.10 6.14 0.32
N GLN A 456 7.44 5.23 1.03
CA GLN A 456 6.58 4.17 0.49
C GLN A 456 5.46 4.71 -0.43
N ASN A 457 4.74 5.75 0.00
CA ASN A 457 3.69 6.36 -0.82
C ASN A 457 4.20 7.62 -1.57
N PRO A 458 4.50 7.55 -2.88
CA PRO A 458 4.90 8.72 -3.66
C PRO A 458 3.87 9.85 -3.66
N PHE A 459 2.57 9.53 -3.56
CA PHE A 459 1.48 10.49 -3.74
C PHE A 459 1.46 11.51 -2.59
N ASP A 460 1.69 11.07 -1.34
CA ASP A 460 1.70 11.94 -0.16
C ASP A 460 2.94 12.84 -0.08
N THR A 461 4.05 12.44 -0.72
CA THR A 461 5.29 13.24 -0.69
C THR A 461 5.23 14.50 -1.57
N LEU A 462 4.37 14.53 -2.58
CA LEU A 462 4.34 15.55 -3.63
C LEU A 462 3.15 16.49 -3.43
N ASN A 463 3.42 17.78 -3.28
CA ASN A 463 2.36 18.77 -3.12
C ASN A 463 1.54 18.88 -4.43
N PRO A 464 0.24 18.56 -4.43
CA PRO A 464 -0.58 18.46 -5.65
C PRO A 464 -0.98 19.81 -6.25
N SER A 465 -0.45 20.91 -5.71
CA SER A 465 -0.65 22.30 -6.13
C SER A 465 0.64 22.97 -6.64
N HIS A 466 1.75 22.23 -6.76
CA HIS A 466 3.03 22.73 -7.28
C HIS A 466 3.58 21.84 -8.41
N SER A 467 4.23 22.42 -9.43
CA SER A 467 4.88 21.65 -10.50
C SER A 467 6.10 20.87 -9.98
N VAL A 468 6.46 19.78 -10.65
CA VAL A 468 7.60 18.93 -10.29
C VAL A 468 8.89 19.73 -10.12
N GLY A 469 9.23 20.57 -11.11
CA GLY A 469 10.45 21.37 -11.09
C GLY A 469 10.49 22.36 -9.94
N SER A 470 9.35 22.97 -9.59
CA SER A 470 9.27 23.89 -8.44
C SER A 470 9.48 23.17 -7.11
N GLN A 471 9.08 21.90 -6.99
CA GLN A 471 9.29 21.09 -5.79
C GLN A 471 10.74 20.63 -5.65
N ILE A 472 11.42 20.28 -6.75
CA ILE A 472 12.85 19.95 -6.75
C ILE A 472 13.69 21.20 -6.45
N ILE A 473 13.39 22.34 -7.09
CA ILE A 473 14.09 23.62 -6.83
C ILE A 473 13.94 24.02 -5.36
N ARG A 474 12.74 23.92 -4.77
CA ARG A 474 12.52 24.21 -3.34
C ARG A 474 13.38 23.33 -2.41
N THR A 475 13.66 22.08 -2.78
CA THR A 475 14.61 21.22 -2.03
C THR A 475 16.05 21.72 -2.19
N LEU A 476 16.49 22.04 -3.41
CA LEU A 476 17.83 22.61 -3.67
C LEU A 476 18.05 23.91 -2.87
N GLU A 477 17.05 24.80 -2.84
CA GLU A 477 17.08 26.03 -2.05
C GLU A 477 17.20 25.79 -0.56
N LYS A 478 16.47 24.79 -0.03
CA LYS A 478 16.52 24.44 1.39
C LYS A 478 17.85 23.84 1.83
N PHE A 479 18.59 23.20 0.92
CA PHE A 479 19.92 22.66 1.18
C PHE A 479 21.07 23.57 0.69
N GLY A 480 20.78 24.80 0.25
CA GLY A 480 21.80 25.76 -0.21
C GLY A 480 22.49 25.36 -1.52
N VAL A 481 21.93 24.43 -2.29
CA VAL A 481 22.49 23.93 -3.55
C VAL A 481 22.14 24.90 -4.69
N GLY A 482 23.14 25.28 -5.48
CA GLY A 482 23.04 26.29 -6.53
C GLY A 482 23.02 27.71 -5.97
N ARG A 483 23.97 28.54 -6.40
CA ARG A 483 24.18 29.92 -5.94
C ARG A 483 23.07 30.87 -6.42
N ASN A 484 22.55 30.62 -7.63
CA ASN A 484 21.56 31.44 -8.32
C ASN A 484 20.43 30.57 -8.94
N PRO A 485 19.31 31.17 -9.39
CA PRO A 485 18.19 30.43 -9.95
C PRO A 485 18.51 29.63 -11.23
N ALA A 486 19.50 30.06 -12.04
CA ALA A 486 19.89 29.34 -13.25
C ALA A 486 20.67 28.05 -12.91
N GLU A 487 21.61 28.11 -11.97
CA GLU A 487 22.28 26.92 -11.41
C GLU A 487 21.26 25.93 -10.81
N ARG A 488 20.24 26.42 -10.10
CA ARG A 488 19.17 25.56 -9.54
C ARG A 488 18.28 24.96 -10.63
N ARG A 489 17.97 25.70 -11.70
CA ARG A 489 17.24 25.17 -12.86
C ARG A 489 18.04 24.08 -13.54
N ASN A 490 19.33 24.30 -13.80
CA ASN A 490 20.21 23.30 -14.41
C ASN A 490 20.32 22.05 -13.52
N ARG A 491 20.58 22.21 -12.22
CA ARG A 491 20.63 21.07 -11.29
C ARG A 491 19.29 20.33 -11.15
N MET A 492 18.16 21.02 -11.28
CA MET A 492 16.85 20.37 -11.34
C MET A 492 16.66 19.55 -12.63
N LEU A 493 17.16 20.03 -13.77
CA LEU A 493 17.15 19.25 -15.02
C LEU A 493 18.09 18.04 -14.94
N GLU A 494 19.32 18.21 -14.42
CA GLU A 494 20.24 17.09 -14.13
C GLU A 494 19.58 16.03 -13.24
N LEU A 495 18.80 16.43 -12.23
CA LEU A 495 18.08 15.51 -11.35
C LEU A 495 16.90 14.80 -12.03
N LEU A 496 16.28 15.40 -13.06
CA LEU A 496 15.28 14.73 -13.89
C LEU A 496 15.93 13.74 -14.88
N ASP A 497 17.03 14.15 -15.51
CA ASP A 497 17.82 13.31 -16.42
C ASP A 497 18.36 12.08 -15.67
N LEU A 498 18.92 12.28 -14.47
CA LEU A 498 19.40 11.23 -13.57
C LEU A 498 18.32 10.18 -13.32
N VAL A 499 17.11 10.59 -12.93
CA VAL A 499 15.99 9.67 -12.68
C VAL A 499 15.28 9.20 -13.96
N LYS A 500 15.89 9.39 -15.13
CA LYS A 500 15.40 8.91 -16.43
C LYS A 500 13.96 9.42 -16.71
N LEU A 501 13.73 10.73 -16.47
CA LEU A 501 12.49 11.45 -16.79
C LEU A 501 12.76 12.60 -17.78
N PRO A 502 11.98 12.74 -18.87
CA PRO A 502 12.17 13.84 -19.83
C PRO A 502 12.04 15.21 -19.17
N ARG A 503 12.95 16.15 -19.50
CA ARG A 503 13.03 17.51 -18.93
C ARG A 503 11.70 18.29 -18.92
N ALA A 504 10.81 18.04 -19.89
CA ALA A 504 9.45 18.61 -19.94
C ALA A 504 8.56 18.25 -18.72
N PHE A 505 8.93 17.25 -17.92
CA PHE A 505 8.24 16.90 -16.68
C PHE A 505 8.38 17.99 -15.60
N ALA A 506 9.38 18.89 -15.69
CA ALA A 506 9.56 20.00 -14.75
C ALA A 506 8.32 20.89 -14.61
N GLU A 507 7.52 21.03 -15.67
CA GLU A 507 6.33 21.88 -15.73
C GLU A 507 5.03 21.11 -15.41
N ARG A 508 5.07 19.76 -15.41
CA ARG A 508 3.91 18.92 -15.08
C ARG A 508 3.55 19.02 -13.59
N MET A 509 2.27 18.82 -13.31
CA MET A 509 1.71 18.72 -11.95
C MET A 509 1.65 17.25 -11.52
N PRO A 510 1.80 16.91 -10.22
CA PRO A 510 1.76 15.52 -9.73
C PRO A 510 0.51 14.72 -10.13
N ARG A 511 -0.62 15.40 -10.37
CA ARG A 511 -1.88 14.81 -10.83
C ARG A 511 -1.82 14.24 -12.27
N GLN A 512 -0.83 14.66 -13.07
CA GLN A 512 -0.63 14.27 -14.47
C GLN A 512 0.39 13.13 -14.63
N LEU A 513 0.74 12.44 -13.54
CA LEU A 513 1.84 11.49 -13.46
C LEU A 513 1.40 10.10 -12.96
N SER A 514 1.98 9.04 -13.51
CA SER A 514 1.82 7.67 -13.00
C SER A 514 2.56 7.48 -11.66
N GLY A 515 2.26 6.39 -10.93
CA GLY A 515 2.91 6.06 -9.66
C GLY A 515 4.44 6.05 -9.78
N GLY A 516 4.97 5.29 -10.75
CA GLY A 516 6.41 5.19 -10.99
C GLY A 516 7.08 6.44 -11.58
N GLN A 517 6.33 7.40 -12.11
CA GLN A 517 6.86 8.74 -12.44
C GLN A 517 6.97 9.60 -11.16
N LYS A 518 5.95 9.57 -10.29
CA LYS A 518 5.99 10.25 -8.98
C LYS A 518 7.10 9.69 -8.09
N GLN A 519 7.31 8.38 -8.10
CA GLN A 519 8.35 7.74 -7.29
C GLN A 519 9.76 8.13 -7.74
N ARG A 520 10.02 8.17 -9.05
CA ARG A 520 11.26 8.75 -9.61
C ARG A 520 11.48 10.21 -9.17
N ILE A 521 10.43 11.01 -9.03
CA ILE A 521 10.54 12.38 -8.50
C ILE A 521 10.80 12.40 -6.99
N GLY A 522 10.26 11.44 -6.24
CA GLY A 522 10.62 11.20 -4.83
C GLY A 522 12.11 10.93 -4.67
N VAL A 523 12.64 10.00 -5.48
CA VAL A 523 14.09 9.71 -5.59
C VAL A 523 14.88 10.97 -5.95
N ALA A 524 14.50 11.70 -7.01
CA ALA A 524 15.18 12.94 -7.43
C ALA A 524 15.24 14.00 -6.31
N ARG A 525 14.20 14.08 -5.47
CA ARG A 525 14.16 15.00 -4.32
C ARG A 525 15.04 14.53 -3.16
N ALA A 526 15.10 13.24 -2.87
CA ALA A 526 15.99 12.69 -1.84
C ALA A 526 17.48 12.94 -2.18
N PHE A 527 17.86 12.75 -3.45
CA PHE A 527 19.25 12.94 -3.89
C PHE A 527 19.63 14.40 -4.23
N ALA A 528 18.66 15.33 -4.22
CA ALA A 528 18.93 16.75 -4.45
C ALA A 528 19.92 17.37 -3.45
N GLY A 529 19.96 16.85 -2.21
CA GLY A 529 20.84 17.31 -1.14
C GLY A 529 22.26 16.72 -1.11
N ARG A 530 22.60 15.76 -1.99
CA ARG A 530 23.81 14.92 -1.89
C ARG A 530 23.91 14.19 -0.54
N ALA A 531 22.85 13.46 -0.19
CA ALA A 531 22.76 12.75 1.08
C ALA A 531 23.86 11.68 1.24
N GLN A 532 24.40 11.58 2.46
CA GLN A 532 25.37 10.56 2.86
C GLN A 532 24.66 9.23 3.16
N VAL A 533 23.44 9.31 3.71
CA VAL A 533 22.54 8.17 3.94
C VAL A 533 21.20 8.43 3.26
N VAL A 534 20.70 7.48 2.48
CA VAL A 534 19.31 7.47 2.02
C VAL A 534 18.56 6.29 2.63
N VAL A 535 17.46 6.61 3.30
CA VAL A 535 16.48 5.63 3.81
C VAL A 535 15.42 5.46 2.74
N ALA A 536 15.44 4.31 2.07
CA ALA A 536 14.48 3.96 1.04
C ALA A 536 13.43 3.03 1.67
N ASP A 537 12.26 3.58 2.03
CA ASP A 537 11.16 2.85 2.66
C ASP A 537 10.23 2.33 1.55
N GLU A 538 10.40 1.05 1.18
CA GLU A 538 9.71 0.36 0.08
C GLU A 538 9.74 1.13 -1.26
N PRO A 539 10.94 1.49 -1.78
CA PRO A 539 11.08 2.45 -2.88
C PRO A 539 10.51 1.95 -4.23
N VAL A 540 10.22 0.66 -4.36
CA VAL A 540 9.73 0.01 -5.57
C VAL A 540 8.38 -0.72 -5.41
N SER A 541 7.77 -0.71 -4.22
CA SER A 541 6.49 -1.40 -4.00
C SER A 541 5.35 -0.78 -4.83
N ALA A 542 4.42 -1.61 -5.29
CA ALA A 542 3.30 -1.22 -6.14
C ALA A 542 3.72 -0.48 -7.45
N LEU A 543 4.89 -0.84 -7.99
CA LEU A 543 5.34 -0.48 -9.34
C LEU A 543 5.32 -1.70 -10.26
N ASP A 544 5.15 -1.48 -11.55
CA ASP A 544 5.32 -2.52 -12.56
C ASP A 544 6.76 -3.02 -12.61
N VAL A 545 6.97 -4.32 -12.89
CA VAL A 545 8.31 -4.95 -12.91
C VAL A 545 9.35 -4.16 -13.74
N SER A 546 8.96 -3.64 -14.91
CA SER A 546 9.86 -2.81 -15.75
C SER A 546 10.21 -1.45 -15.13
N VAL A 547 9.34 -0.90 -14.28
CA VAL A 547 9.58 0.38 -13.61
C VAL A 547 10.35 0.15 -12.31
N GLN A 548 10.06 -0.95 -11.60
CA GLN A 548 10.85 -1.48 -10.49
C GLN A 548 12.31 -1.69 -10.91
N ALA A 549 12.58 -2.40 -12.02
CA ALA A 549 13.92 -2.53 -12.61
C ALA A 549 14.60 -1.17 -12.86
N ALA A 550 13.89 -0.24 -13.50
CA ALA A 550 14.43 1.10 -13.82
C ALA A 550 14.74 1.94 -12.57
N VAL A 551 14.01 1.75 -11.47
CA VAL A 551 14.24 2.43 -10.17
C VAL A 551 15.34 1.73 -9.37
N THR A 552 15.44 0.40 -9.42
CA THR A 552 16.51 -0.37 -8.77
C THR A 552 17.89 -0.03 -9.37
N GLU A 553 18.04 -0.07 -10.69
CA GLU A 553 19.28 0.33 -11.36
C GLU A 553 19.62 1.80 -11.11
N LEU A 554 18.60 2.69 -11.07
CA LEU A 554 18.77 4.10 -10.72
C LEU A 554 19.36 4.28 -9.30
N LEU A 555 18.84 3.54 -8.30
CA LEU A 555 19.37 3.61 -6.94
C LEU A 555 20.81 3.07 -6.85
N MET A 556 21.13 2.02 -7.62
CA MET A 556 22.48 1.44 -7.70
C MET A 556 23.50 2.34 -8.41
N ASP A 557 23.12 2.95 -9.54
CA ASP A 557 24.00 3.88 -10.24
C ASP A 557 24.26 5.14 -9.36
N ILE A 558 23.25 5.64 -8.63
CA ILE A 558 23.44 6.74 -7.67
C ILE A 558 24.30 6.31 -6.46
N GLN A 559 24.12 5.11 -5.90
CA GLN A 559 24.97 4.56 -4.84
C GLN A 559 26.44 4.55 -5.29
N ARG A 560 26.70 4.06 -6.51
CA ARG A 560 28.04 3.98 -7.13
C ARG A 560 28.65 5.38 -7.37
N GLU A 561 27.91 6.29 -8.00
CA GLU A 561 28.41 7.64 -8.35
C GLU A 561 28.57 8.57 -7.15
N SER A 562 27.62 8.53 -6.20
CA SER A 562 27.55 9.48 -5.07
C SER A 562 28.16 8.93 -3.77
N LYS A 563 28.57 7.66 -3.75
CA LYS A 563 29.04 6.92 -2.56
C LYS A 563 28.04 6.84 -1.40
N THR A 564 26.76 7.12 -1.67
CA THR A 564 25.71 7.17 -0.66
C THR A 564 25.48 5.80 -0.03
N THR A 565 25.48 5.74 1.31
CA THR A 565 25.01 4.59 2.09
C THR A 565 23.49 4.46 1.92
N MET A 566 22.98 3.26 1.65
CA MET A 566 21.55 3.04 1.49
C MET A 566 21.01 2.10 2.57
N LEU A 567 19.95 2.53 3.26
CA LEU A 567 19.11 1.67 4.06
C LEU A 567 17.88 1.31 3.25
N PHE A 568 17.83 0.07 2.75
CA PHE A 568 16.80 -0.39 1.81
C PHE A 568 15.75 -1.23 2.55
N ILE A 569 14.64 -0.62 2.94
CA ILE A 569 13.52 -1.34 3.58
C ILE A 569 12.64 -1.90 2.46
N SER A 570 12.34 -3.21 2.52
CA SER A 570 11.50 -3.89 1.54
C SER A 570 10.83 -5.13 2.15
N HIS A 571 9.69 -5.51 1.61
CA HIS A 571 9.11 -6.86 1.76
C HIS A 571 9.45 -7.77 0.57
N ASP A 572 9.66 -7.22 -0.65
CA ASP A 572 10.19 -7.95 -1.80
C ASP A 572 11.65 -8.35 -1.52
N LEU A 573 11.84 -9.65 -1.27
CA LEU A 573 13.12 -10.27 -0.98
C LEU A 573 13.94 -10.61 -2.24
N SER A 574 13.31 -10.67 -3.42
CA SER A 574 14.01 -10.88 -4.69
C SER A 574 14.78 -9.62 -5.10
N VAL A 575 14.19 -8.44 -4.92
CA VAL A 575 14.92 -7.16 -5.05
C VAL A 575 15.98 -7.01 -3.96
N VAL A 576 15.72 -7.44 -2.72
CA VAL A 576 16.74 -7.39 -1.65
C VAL A 576 17.94 -8.28 -2.00
N ARG A 577 17.72 -9.51 -2.49
CA ARG A 577 18.79 -10.40 -2.95
C ARG A 577 19.65 -9.74 -4.03
N TYR A 578 19.02 -8.99 -4.93
CA TYR A 578 19.71 -8.32 -6.01
C TYR A 578 20.49 -7.07 -5.56
N ILE A 579 19.88 -6.19 -4.75
CA ILE A 579 20.46 -4.86 -4.44
C ILE A 579 21.38 -4.85 -3.20
N ALA A 580 21.14 -5.71 -2.22
CA ALA A 580 21.77 -5.59 -0.90
C ALA A 580 23.19 -6.16 -0.83
N ASP A 581 24.04 -5.52 -0.03
CA ASP A 581 25.35 -6.06 0.38
C ASP A 581 25.22 -6.88 1.68
N ARG A 582 24.35 -6.40 2.59
CA ARG A 582 23.98 -7.06 3.84
C ARG A 582 22.48 -6.95 4.08
N VAL A 583 21.91 -7.97 4.73
CA VAL A 583 20.48 -8.05 5.06
C VAL A 583 20.31 -8.13 6.57
N VAL A 584 19.33 -7.40 7.10
CA VAL A 584 18.92 -7.36 8.51
C VAL A 584 17.45 -7.76 8.60
N VAL A 585 17.18 -8.94 9.17
CA VAL A 585 15.84 -9.50 9.33
C VAL A 585 15.25 -9.05 10.66
N MET A 586 14.10 -8.38 10.64
CA MET A 586 13.43 -7.82 11.81
C MET A 586 12.10 -8.52 12.11
N TYR A 587 11.88 -8.84 13.38
CA TYR A 587 10.61 -9.36 13.90
C TYR A 587 10.27 -8.76 15.26
N LEU A 588 9.04 -8.25 15.43
CA LEU A 588 8.53 -7.62 16.66
C LEU A 588 9.50 -6.65 17.38
N GLY A 589 10.21 -5.80 16.62
CA GLY A 589 11.12 -4.80 17.18
C GLY A 589 12.52 -5.33 17.56
N HIS A 590 12.84 -6.59 17.25
CA HIS A 590 14.17 -7.20 17.37
C HIS A 590 14.77 -7.45 15.98
N ILE A 591 16.11 -7.43 15.88
CA ILE A 591 16.82 -8.10 14.78
C ILE A 591 16.86 -9.59 15.14
N VAL A 592 16.38 -10.46 14.27
CA VAL A 592 16.38 -11.93 14.48
C VAL A 592 17.45 -12.64 13.66
N GLU A 593 17.87 -12.07 12.54
CA GLU A 593 19.04 -12.53 11.78
C GLU A 593 19.70 -11.36 11.05
N GLN A 594 21.01 -11.40 10.87
CA GLN A 594 21.74 -10.47 10.01
C GLN A 594 22.99 -11.11 9.42
N GLY A 595 23.36 -10.75 8.20
CA GLY A 595 24.54 -11.28 7.49
C GLY A 595 24.76 -10.57 6.16
N THR A 596 25.72 -11.05 5.35
CA THR A 596 25.75 -10.72 3.92
C THR A 596 24.53 -11.32 3.21
N THR A 597 24.25 -10.87 1.99
CA THR A 597 23.14 -11.39 1.21
C THR A 597 23.25 -12.89 0.96
N ASP A 598 24.42 -13.40 0.55
CA ASP A 598 24.61 -14.84 0.31
C ASP A 598 24.45 -15.67 1.59
N GLN A 599 24.99 -15.19 2.72
CA GLN A 599 24.85 -15.82 4.03
C GLN A 599 23.38 -16.01 4.44
N ILE A 600 22.53 -15.01 4.19
CA ILE A 600 21.12 -15.05 4.56
C ILE A 600 20.29 -15.96 3.65
N PHE A 601 20.71 -16.16 2.39
CA PHE A 601 19.99 -17.00 1.43
C PHE A 601 20.51 -18.45 1.35
N SER A 602 21.75 -18.72 1.78
CA SER A 602 22.45 -19.99 1.57
C SER A 602 23.34 -20.41 2.77
N PRO A 603 22.78 -21.00 3.84
CA PRO A 603 21.36 -21.15 4.17
C PRO A 603 20.89 -20.15 5.24
N PRO A 604 19.58 -19.82 5.32
CA PRO A 604 19.03 -19.06 6.45
C PRO A 604 19.10 -19.90 7.74
N TYR A 605 19.57 -19.33 8.85
CA TYR A 605 19.68 -20.07 10.13
C TYR A 605 18.62 -19.70 11.17
N HIS A 606 17.89 -18.58 11.01
CA HIS A 606 16.74 -18.28 11.87
C HIS A 606 15.44 -18.82 11.23
N PRO A 607 14.57 -19.57 11.94
CA PRO A 607 13.38 -20.20 11.35
C PRO A 607 12.34 -19.23 10.76
N TYR A 608 12.37 -17.96 11.16
CA TYR A 608 11.57 -16.91 10.53
C TYR A 608 12.11 -16.51 9.15
N THR A 609 13.44 -16.43 9.00
CA THR A 609 14.11 -16.16 7.72
C THR A 609 13.88 -17.31 6.74
N GLU A 610 13.98 -18.55 7.24
CA GLU A 610 13.64 -19.77 6.49
C GLU A 610 12.22 -19.67 5.90
N ALA A 611 11.24 -19.28 6.72
CA ALA A 611 9.86 -19.12 6.27
C ALA A 611 9.64 -17.91 5.35
N LEU A 612 10.28 -16.76 5.62
CA LEU A 612 10.26 -15.58 4.75
C LEU A 612 10.75 -15.92 3.33
N LEU A 613 11.89 -16.62 3.22
CA LEU A 613 12.44 -17.03 1.92
C LEU A 613 11.53 -18.06 1.22
N SER A 614 10.84 -18.93 1.96
CA SER A 614 9.93 -19.94 1.39
C SER A 614 8.67 -19.34 0.76
N ALA A 615 8.28 -18.16 1.25
CA ALA A 615 7.09 -17.45 0.78
C ALA A 615 7.33 -16.62 -0.50
N ILE A 616 8.59 -16.43 -0.91
CA ILE A 616 8.94 -15.63 -2.10
C ILE A 616 8.32 -16.25 -3.36
N PRO A 617 7.51 -15.51 -4.14
CA PRO A 617 7.08 -15.94 -5.46
C PRO A 617 8.24 -15.82 -6.46
N ILE A 618 8.58 -16.92 -7.15
CA ILE A 618 9.75 -16.96 -8.05
C ILE A 618 9.30 -17.24 -9.49
N ALA A 619 9.66 -16.33 -10.40
CA ALA A 619 9.33 -16.41 -11.83
C ALA A 619 10.38 -17.24 -12.60
N ASP A 620 10.65 -18.48 -12.20
CA ASP A 620 11.58 -19.38 -12.89
C ASP A 620 11.11 -20.83 -12.75
N THR A 621 11.01 -21.56 -13.87
CA THR A 621 10.50 -22.93 -13.94
C THR A 621 11.50 -24.01 -13.49
N SER A 622 12.79 -23.66 -13.38
CA SER A 622 13.86 -24.53 -12.85
C SER A 622 14.04 -24.44 -11.34
N VAL A 623 13.42 -23.46 -10.68
CA VAL A 623 13.62 -23.21 -9.25
C VAL A 623 12.71 -24.08 -8.40
N VAL A 624 13.33 -24.89 -7.54
CA VAL A 624 12.66 -25.67 -6.50
C VAL A 624 12.78 -24.91 -5.19
N LYS A 625 11.64 -24.54 -4.58
CA LYS A 625 11.60 -23.94 -3.25
C LYS A 625 10.94 -24.86 -2.23
N LYS A 626 11.46 -24.86 -1.00
CA LYS A 626 10.75 -25.40 0.17
C LYS A 626 9.53 -24.51 0.43
N HIS A 627 8.42 -25.09 0.89
CA HIS A 627 7.17 -24.37 1.12
C HIS A 627 6.77 -24.43 2.59
N ILE A 628 6.89 -23.31 3.31
CA ILE A 628 6.64 -23.23 4.76
C ILE A 628 5.55 -22.19 5.03
N VAL A 629 4.31 -22.65 5.17
CA VAL A 629 3.18 -21.78 5.54
C VAL A 629 3.22 -21.52 7.05
N LEU A 630 3.42 -20.26 7.44
CA LEU A 630 3.31 -19.85 8.84
C LEU A 630 1.85 -19.78 9.28
N GLU A 631 1.49 -20.56 10.29
CA GLU A 631 0.17 -20.49 10.92
C GLU A 631 0.11 -19.38 11.99
N GLY A 632 -1.08 -18.82 12.19
CA GLY A 632 -1.33 -17.78 13.19
C GLY A 632 -0.89 -16.36 12.78
N ASP A 633 -1.61 -15.37 13.32
CA ASP A 633 -1.31 -13.94 13.14
C ASP A 633 -0.05 -13.52 13.92
N ILE A 634 0.58 -12.44 13.46
CA ILE A 634 1.69 -11.75 14.14
C ILE A 634 1.23 -11.30 15.55
N PRO A 635 1.93 -11.64 16.64
CA PRO A 635 1.60 -11.18 17.99
C PRO A 635 1.57 -9.65 18.10
N SER A 636 0.71 -9.10 18.94
CA SER A 636 0.64 -7.65 19.12
C SER A 636 1.88 -7.11 19.85
N ALA A 637 2.51 -6.07 19.29
CA ALA A 637 3.59 -5.32 19.95
C ALA A 637 3.17 -4.58 21.26
N MET A 638 1.89 -4.64 21.66
CA MET A 638 1.42 -4.26 23.01
C MET A 638 1.57 -5.38 24.05
N ASN A 639 1.69 -6.63 23.61
CA ASN A 639 1.80 -7.83 24.45
C ASN A 639 2.64 -8.90 23.72
N PRO A 640 3.94 -8.63 23.49
CA PRO A 640 4.83 -9.59 22.83
C PRO A 640 5.05 -10.84 23.72
N PRO A 641 5.49 -11.98 23.15
CA PRO A 641 5.88 -13.16 23.92
C PRO A 641 6.99 -12.85 24.93
N SER A 642 7.01 -13.61 26.04
CA SER A 642 7.96 -13.43 27.15
C SER A 642 9.39 -13.87 26.86
N GLY A 643 9.57 -14.86 25.98
CA GLY A 643 10.87 -15.42 25.60
C GLY A 643 11.29 -15.00 24.19
N CYS A 644 11.48 -15.97 23.30
CA CYS A 644 11.73 -15.73 21.88
C CYS A 644 10.48 -15.07 21.23
N PRO A 645 10.62 -13.90 20.58
CA PRO A 645 9.50 -13.20 19.96
C PRO A 645 8.74 -14.05 18.92
N PHE A 646 9.44 -14.93 18.20
CA PHE A 646 8.87 -15.78 17.15
C PHE A 646 8.22 -17.09 17.67
N GLN A 647 8.30 -17.39 18.98
CA GLN A 647 7.92 -18.72 19.51
C GLN A 647 6.48 -19.16 19.19
N THR A 648 5.54 -18.22 19.02
CA THR A 648 4.13 -18.55 18.71
C THR A 648 3.89 -19.02 17.28
N ARG A 649 4.85 -18.83 16.37
CA ARG A 649 4.76 -19.16 14.93
C ARG A 649 5.95 -20.01 14.43
N CYS A 650 6.88 -20.38 15.32
CA CYS A 650 8.11 -21.08 14.96
C CYS A 650 7.88 -22.59 14.74
N PRO A 651 8.04 -23.13 13.52
CA PRO A 651 7.83 -24.56 13.26
C PRO A 651 8.88 -25.43 13.96
N ARG A 652 10.13 -24.96 14.04
CA ARG A 652 11.27 -25.65 14.68
C ARG A 652 11.27 -25.54 16.22
N LYS A 653 10.28 -24.90 16.86
CA LYS A 653 10.22 -24.69 18.32
C LYS A 653 10.37 -25.98 19.13
N HIS A 654 9.81 -27.08 18.63
CA HIS A 654 9.85 -28.39 19.29
C HIS A 654 11.24 -29.03 19.37
N LEU A 655 12.25 -28.45 18.68
CA LEU A 655 13.65 -28.86 18.74
C LEU A 655 14.45 -28.12 19.83
N VAL A 656 13.85 -27.12 20.50
CA VAL A 656 14.51 -26.35 21.57
C VAL A 656 14.13 -26.94 22.94
N PRO A 657 15.11 -27.31 23.79
CA PRO A 657 14.84 -27.90 25.11
C PRO A 657 14.25 -26.89 26.13
N ASP A 658 13.82 -27.44 27.26
CA ASP A 658 13.43 -26.73 28.50
C ASP A 658 12.40 -25.59 28.39
N ASN A 659 11.69 -25.49 27.26
CA ASN A 659 10.78 -24.36 26.93
C ASN A 659 11.51 -23.00 26.98
N LEU A 660 12.79 -22.97 26.57
CA LEU A 660 13.57 -21.73 26.51
C LEU A 660 12.93 -20.69 25.59
N CYS A 661 12.28 -21.13 24.50
CA CYS A 661 11.55 -20.26 23.58
C CYS A 661 10.38 -19.51 24.24
N GLU A 662 9.65 -20.08 25.21
CA GLU A 662 8.59 -19.40 25.95
C GLU A 662 9.13 -18.48 27.05
N THR A 663 10.22 -18.90 27.70
CA THR A 663 10.64 -18.37 29.00
C THR A 663 11.76 -17.33 28.91
N GLN A 664 12.63 -17.38 27.90
CA GLN A 664 13.83 -16.57 27.81
C GLN A 664 14.10 -16.05 26.38
N LEU A 665 14.53 -14.80 26.28
CA LEU A 665 15.01 -14.22 25.02
C LEU A 665 16.32 -14.93 24.61
N PRO A 666 16.48 -15.38 23.34
CA PRO A 666 17.72 -15.98 22.89
C PRO A 666 18.88 -14.97 22.93
N PRO A 667 20.13 -15.41 23.19
CA PRO A 667 21.30 -14.61 22.86
C PRO A 667 21.48 -14.53 21.34
N PHE A 668 22.26 -13.56 20.87
CA PHE A 668 22.80 -13.60 19.51
C PHE A 668 23.90 -14.66 19.44
N LYS A 669 23.66 -15.72 18.65
CA LYS A 669 24.70 -16.64 18.20
C LYS A 669 25.46 -16.00 17.04
N ASP A 670 26.78 -15.96 17.10
CA ASP A 670 27.64 -15.54 15.99
C ASP A 670 28.00 -16.78 15.17
N LEU A 671 27.69 -16.74 13.88
CA LEU A 671 27.81 -17.87 12.94
C LEU A 671 29.06 -17.72 12.05
N GLY A 672 29.91 -16.74 12.35
CA GLY A 672 31.12 -16.44 11.61
C GLY A 672 30.95 -15.32 10.59
N ASN A 673 32.04 -14.63 10.27
CA ASN A 673 32.11 -13.55 9.27
C ASN A 673 31.06 -12.43 9.44
N GLY A 674 30.53 -12.24 10.65
CA GLY A 674 29.52 -11.22 10.97
C GLY A 674 28.06 -11.66 10.83
N HIS A 675 27.80 -12.91 10.42
CA HIS A 675 26.47 -13.52 10.42
C HIS A 675 26.02 -13.79 11.85
N ARG A 676 24.82 -13.35 12.23
CA ARG A 676 24.26 -13.56 13.57
C ARG A 676 22.80 -13.96 13.51
N SER A 677 22.41 -14.87 14.41
CA SER A 677 21.02 -15.34 14.57
C SER A 677 20.59 -15.25 16.04
N LEU A 678 19.37 -14.77 16.28
CA LEU A 678 18.75 -14.66 17.61
C LEU A 678 17.94 -15.93 17.92
N CYS A 679 18.61 -17.09 17.98
CA CYS A 679 17.94 -18.38 18.08
C CYS A 679 18.52 -19.29 19.17
N TRP A 680 17.65 -20.12 19.75
CA TRP A 680 18.00 -21.20 20.69
C TRP A 680 18.32 -22.54 20.01
N LEU A 681 18.31 -22.63 18.67
CA LEU A 681 18.66 -23.87 17.97
C LEU A 681 20.16 -24.18 18.13
N ASP A 682 20.46 -25.40 18.55
CA ASP A 682 21.83 -25.92 18.71
C ASP A 682 22.54 -26.13 17.37
N ASP A 683 23.88 -26.13 17.40
CA ASP A 683 24.71 -26.10 16.19
C ASP A 683 24.53 -27.36 15.32
N ASP A 684 24.25 -28.51 15.93
CA ASP A 684 23.88 -29.74 15.21
C ASP A 684 22.61 -29.57 14.37
N VAL A 685 21.62 -28.81 14.86
CA VAL A 685 20.38 -28.53 14.10
C VAL A 685 20.67 -27.51 13.00
N LEU A 686 21.48 -26.49 13.28
CA LEU A 686 21.90 -25.50 12.27
C LEU A 686 22.70 -26.15 11.13
N ALA A 687 23.55 -27.15 11.43
CA ALA A 687 24.28 -27.94 10.44
C ALA A 687 23.37 -28.78 9.51
N THR A 688 22.10 -29.00 9.88
CA THR A 688 21.08 -29.65 9.01
C THR A 688 20.21 -28.65 8.22
N MET A 689 20.50 -27.35 8.30
CA MET A 689 19.77 -26.34 7.52
C MET A 689 20.38 -26.20 6.13
N GLU A 690 19.59 -26.55 5.10
CA GLU A 690 19.95 -26.41 3.69
C GLU A 690 19.25 -25.16 3.10
N PRO A 691 19.72 -24.60 1.97
CA PRO A 691 19.04 -23.50 1.28
C PRO A 691 17.55 -23.76 1.05
N VAL A 692 16.76 -22.70 1.14
CA VAL A 692 15.30 -22.75 0.94
C VAL A 692 14.93 -22.73 -0.55
N ILE A 693 15.84 -22.22 -1.38
CA ILE A 693 15.73 -22.07 -2.83
C ILE A 693 16.89 -22.85 -3.46
N SER A 694 16.60 -23.77 -4.37
CA SER A 694 17.58 -24.54 -5.14
C SER A 694 17.15 -24.68 -6.61
N PHE A 695 18.03 -25.20 -7.47
CA PHE A 695 17.77 -25.38 -8.91
C PHE A 695 17.70 -26.87 -9.26
N SER A 696 16.80 -27.23 -10.18
CA SER A 696 16.57 -28.62 -10.61
C SER A 696 17.63 -29.16 -11.58
N GLY A 697 18.92 -29.12 -11.18
CA GLY A 697 20.01 -29.66 -12.02
C GLY A 697 21.44 -29.64 -11.44
N GLY A 698 21.66 -29.06 -10.26
CA GLY A 698 23.00 -28.82 -9.71
C GLY A 698 23.56 -27.45 -10.11
N ASP A 699 24.72 -27.09 -9.55
CA ASP A 699 25.18 -25.69 -9.47
C ASP A 699 25.65 -25.06 -10.80
N ASP A 700 25.78 -25.85 -11.87
CA ASP A 700 26.12 -25.36 -13.23
C ASP A 700 24.91 -24.78 -14.00
N HIS A 701 23.70 -24.83 -13.43
CA HIS A 701 22.51 -24.28 -14.10
C HIS A 701 22.47 -22.75 -14.03
N ALA A 702 22.82 -22.09 -15.13
CA ALA A 702 22.41 -20.71 -15.36
C ALA A 702 20.87 -20.61 -15.33
N PRO A 703 20.30 -19.53 -14.74
CA PRO A 703 18.84 -19.35 -14.65
C PRO A 703 18.20 -19.29 -16.04
N VAL A 704 16.90 -19.55 -16.14
CA VAL A 704 16.24 -19.97 -17.41
C VAL A 704 16.33 -18.94 -18.55
N ALA A 705 16.72 -17.69 -18.26
CA ALA A 705 17.14 -16.71 -19.26
C ALA A 705 18.30 -17.16 -20.19
N ASP A 706 19.14 -18.13 -19.78
CA ASP A 706 20.24 -18.72 -20.57
C ASP A 706 19.98 -20.20 -20.97
N ALA A 707 18.90 -20.86 -20.51
CA ALA A 707 18.74 -22.32 -20.59
C ALA A 707 17.97 -22.78 -21.84
N VAL A 708 18.68 -23.23 -22.87
CA VAL A 708 18.09 -23.67 -24.15
C VAL A 708 17.73 -25.16 -24.15
N PRO A 709 16.47 -25.56 -24.46
CA PRO A 709 16.13 -26.95 -24.76
C PRO A 709 16.83 -27.42 -26.04
N ALA A 710 17.70 -28.43 -25.92
CA ALA A 710 18.51 -28.95 -27.03
C ALA A 710 17.71 -29.86 -27.98
N ASP A 711 16.68 -29.31 -28.64
CA ASP A 711 16.03 -29.98 -29.76
C ASP A 711 15.53 -28.98 -30.81
N THR A 712 16.08 -29.05 -32.02
CA THR A 712 15.68 -28.28 -33.21
C THR A 712 16.07 -29.09 -34.44
N PRO A 713 15.13 -29.43 -35.35
CA PRO A 713 15.47 -30.19 -36.54
C PRO A 713 16.50 -29.44 -37.41
N GLN A 714 17.64 -30.07 -37.68
CA GLN A 714 18.66 -29.50 -38.56
C GLN A 714 18.09 -29.31 -39.97
N ARG A 715 17.97 -28.06 -40.40
CA ARG A 715 17.48 -27.71 -41.74
C ARG A 715 18.60 -27.99 -42.77
N PRO A 716 18.37 -28.80 -43.82
CA PRO A 716 19.41 -29.10 -44.80
C PRO A 716 19.78 -27.85 -45.60
N GLU A 717 21.08 -27.65 -45.82
CA GLU A 717 21.60 -26.54 -46.62
C GLU A 717 21.27 -26.70 -48.11
N GLY A 718 20.80 -25.63 -48.76
CA GLY A 718 20.91 -25.52 -50.22
C GLY A 718 19.79 -24.78 -50.95
N ARG A 719 20.19 -23.68 -51.61
CA ARG A 719 19.49 -22.92 -52.67
C ARG A 719 18.42 -21.94 -52.18
N GLY A 720 18.58 -20.69 -52.59
CA GLY A 720 17.65 -19.60 -52.26
C GLY A 720 16.46 -19.51 -53.23
N ALA A 721 15.33 -19.08 -52.68
CA ALA A 721 14.16 -18.58 -53.38
C ALA A 721 13.42 -17.61 -52.43
N ASP A 722 12.83 -16.54 -52.95
CA ASP A 722 12.04 -15.62 -52.14
C ASP A 722 10.77 -16.31 -51.58
N PRO A 723 10.48 -16.21 -50.28
CA PRO A 723 9.16 -16.55 -49.73
C PRO A 723 8.18 -15.41 -50.01
N GLY A 724 7.77 -15.27 -51.28
CA GLY A 724 6.72 -14.31 -51.67
C GLY A 724 5.41 -14.57 -50.94
N PHE A 725 4.84 -13.54 -50.32
CA PHE A 725 3.71 -13.64 -49.38
C PHE A 725 2.37 -13.93 -50.10
N ALA A 726 2.17 -15.16 -50.57
CA ALA A 726 1.04 -15.58 -51.41
C ALA A 726 -0.19 -16.08 -50.61
N GLY A 727 -0.57 -15.36 -49.54
CA GLY A 727 -1.78 -15.65 -48.75
C GLY A 727 -2.96 -14.77 -49.17
N ARG A 728 -4.07 -15.37 -49.65
CA ARG A 728 -5.34 -14.63 -49.79
C ARG A 728 -5.92 -14.34 -48.40
N PRO A 729 -6.45 -13.12 -48.14
CA PRO A 729 -7.13 -12.84 -46.88
C PRO A 729 -8.41 -13.69 -46.75
N PRO A 730 -8.74 -14.20 -45.55
CA PRO A 730 -9.98 -14.93 -45.33
C PRO A 730 -11.20 -14.01 -45.51
N GLN A 731 -12.22 -14.48 -46.22
CA GLN A 731 -13.46 -13.73 -46.43
C GLN A 731 -14.31 -13.74 -45.16
N ARG A 732 -14.95 -12.59 -44.86
CA ARG A 732 -15.87 -12.46 -43.73
C ARG A 732 -17.10 -13.37 -43.91
N PRO A 733 -17.59 -14.05 -42.85
CA PRO A 733 -18.93 -14.62 -42.86
C PRO A 733 -19.98 -13.52 -43.04
N HIS A 734 -20.87 -13.67 -44.03
CA HIS A 734 -21.92 -12.68 -44.26
C HIS A 734 -23.07 -12.83 -43.25
N GLY A 735 -23.20 -11.86 -42.35
CA GLY A 735 -24.42 -11.64 -41.57
C GLY A 735 -25.60 -11.27 -42.48
N LYS A 736 -26.80 -11.75 -42.15
CA LYS A 736 -28.00 -11.58 -42.99
C LYS A 736 -28.56 -10.15 -42.94
N THR A 737 -29.27 -9.78 -44.00
CA THR A 737 -29.89 -8.47 -44.23
C THR A 737 -30.93 -8.06 -43.19
N ALA A 738 -30.89 -6.79 -42.77
CA ALA A 738 -32.01 -6.08 -42.14
C ALA A 738 -32.78 -5.22 -43.16
N THR A 739 -34.01 -4.82 -42.84
CA THR A 739 -34.97 -4.20 -43.79
C THR A 739 -34.83 -2.67 -43.96
N PRO A 740 -35.29 -2.10 -45.09
CA PRO A 740 -34.97 -0.73 -45.49
C PRO A 740 -36.04 0.32 -45.12
N GLU A 741 -36.19 0.68 -43.84
CA GLU A 741 -37.04 1.83 -43.42
C GLU A 741 -36.30 2.93 -42.63
N ALA A 742 -35.06 2.72 -42.18
CA ALA A 742 -34.28 3.71 -41.43
C ALA A 742 -33.55 4.76 -42.32
N GLY A 743 -33.93 4.90 -43.60
CA GLY A 743 -33.11 5.58 -44.61
C GLY A 743 -33.21 7.11 -44.69
N MET A 744 -34.33 7.73 -44.30
CA MET A 744 -34.61 9.13 -44.67
C MET A 744 -34.07 10.19 -43.69
N ALA A 745 -33.98 9.89 -42.38
CA ALA A 745 -33.58 10.87 -41.36
C ALA A 745 -32.10 11.32 -41.46
N GLY A 746 -31.25 10.59 -42.18
CA GLY A 746 -29.81 10.89 -42.31
C GLY A 746 -29.45 11.88 -43.42
N ALA A 747 -30.37 12.22 -44.32
CA ALA A 747 -30.10 13.07 -45.48
C ALA A 747 -30.17 14.57 -45.13
N GLU A 748 -31.27 15.01 -44.52
CA GLU A 748 -31.56 16.44 -44.26
C GLU A 748 -30.53 17.08 -43.33
N ALA A 749 -30.05 16.35 -42.32
CA ALA A 749 -29.01 16.81 -41.39
C ALA A 749 -27.69 17.18 -42.11
N ARG A 750 -27.31 16.44 -43.15
CA ARG A 750 -26.06 16.67 -43.89
C ARG A 750 -26.13 17.89 -44.81
N GLU A 751 -27.31 18.21 -45.34
CA GLU A 751 -27.50 19.40 -46.17
C GLU A 751 -27.54 20.69 -45.34
N ALA A 752 -28.06 20.63 -44.10
CA ALA A 752 -28.03 21.74 -43.15
C ALA A 752 -26.59 22.11 -42.73
N GLU A 753 -25.76 21.11 -42.42
CA GLU A 753 -24.36 21.33 -41.99
C GLU A 753 -23.49 21.89 -43.13
N ALA A 754 -23.72 21.46 -44.38
CA ALA A 754 -23.05 22.03 -45.56
C ALA A 754 -23.35 23.53 -45.74
N LYS A 755 -24.62 23.94 -45.61
CA LYS A 755 -25.06 25.35 -45.75
C LYS A 755 -24.58 26.26 -44.61
N ALA A 756 -24.24 25.69 -43.46
CA ALA A 756 -23.63 26.44 -42.36
C ALA A 756 -22.13 26.73 -42.56
N ARG A 757 -21.45 25.95 -43.42
CA ARG A 757 -20.00 26.02 -43.63
C ARG A 757 -19.60 27.11 -44.63
N THR A 758 -20.24 27.15 -45.80
CA THR A 758 -20.01 28.20 -46.82
C THR A 758 -20.24 29.61 -46.27
N ARG A 759 -21.28 29.79 -45.45
CA ARG A 759 -21.60 31.08 -44.77
C ARG A 759 -20.55 31.58 -43.78
N ARG A 760 -19.50 30.80 -43.48
CA ARG A 760 -18.35 31.23 -42.66
C ARG A 760 -17.10 31.58 -43.47
N GLU A 761 -17.08 31.27 -44.77
CA GLU A 761 -15.91 31.51 -45.63
C GLU A 761 -16.05 32.86 -46.37
N GLU A 762 -17.27 33.26 -46.75
CA GLU A 762 -17.58 34.57 -47.38
C GLU A 762 -17.31 35.81 -46.48
N VAL A 763 -17.05 35.64 -45.19
CA VAL A 763 -16.82 36.75 -44.23
C VAL A 763 -15.34 36.95 -43.89
N ARG A 764 -14.44 36.28 -44.64
CA ARG A 764 -13.00 36.26 -44.34
C ARG A 764 -12.09 36.87 -45.40
N ASP A 765 -12.65 37.36 -46.50
CA ASP A 765 -11.93 37.87 -47.66
C ASP A 765 -12.22 39.37 -47.92
N ASP A 766 -11.82 40.22 -46.96
CA ASP A 766 -11.63 41.66 -47.19
C ASP A 766 -10.30 42.10 -46.54
N ARG A 767 -9.48 42.84 -47.30
CA ARG A 767 -8.20 43.50 -46.92
C ARG A 767 -7.00 42.57 -46.65
N GLY A 768 -6.27 42.28 -47.72
CA GLY A 768 -4.80 42.21 -47.66
C GLY A 768 -4.18 43.61 -47.38
N GLY A 769 -2.86 43.74 -47.23
CA GLY A 769 -1.81 42.73 -47.37
C GLY A 769 -0.43 43.39 -47.32
N GLN A 770 0.53 42.86 -48.09
CA GLN A 770 1.97 43.21 -48.10
C GLN A 770 2.74 42.72 -46.86
N GLY A 771 4.03 42.46 -47.05
CA GLY A 771 4.95 41.97 -46.01
C GLY A 771 6.41 42.21 -46.41
N ALA A 772 7.33 41.95 -45.48
CA ALA A 772 8.78 42.00 -45.69
C ALA A 772 9.49 41.13 -44.62
N ASP A 773 10.61 40.52 -44.98
CA ASP A 773 11.45 39.73 -44.06
C ASP A 773 12.27 40.65 -43.13
N ILE A 774 12.43 40.27 -41.85
CA ILE A 774 13.41 40.88 -40.92
C ILE A 774 14.08 39.79 -40.06
N ASP A 775 15.38 39.98 -39.84
CA ASP A 775 16.37 39.09 -39.21
C ASP A 775 16.28 39.07 -37.66
N PRO A 776 16.67 37.99 -36.94
CA PRO A 776 16.33 37.80 -35.53
C PRO A 776 17.44 38.20 -34.54
N SER A 777 17.69 39.51 -34.33
CA SER A 777 18.64 39.95 -33.28
C SER A 777 18.46 41.39 -32.74
N ASP A 778 17.61 41.60 -31.71
CA ASP A 778 17.76 42.69 -30.72
C ASP A 778 16.97 42.41 -29.42
N PRO A 779 17.57 42.44 -28.20
CA PRO A 779 16.89 42.11 -26.95
C PRO A 779 16.60 43.32 -26.00
N SER A 780 15.94 44.40 -26.45
CA SER A 780 15.41 45.41 -25.50
C SER A 780 14.13 46.17 -25.90
N SER A 781 12.97 45.71 -25.42
CA SER A 781 11.87 46.60 -25.01
C SER A 781 10.94 45.89 -24.01
N ALA A 782 10.78 46.48 -22.82
CA ALA A 782 9.87 45.99 -21.78
C ALA A 782 8.93 47.13 -21.37
N LEU A 783 7.69 46.78 -20.96
CA LEU A 783 6.68 47.51 -20.15
C LEU A 783 5.26 46.99 -20.53
N PRO A 784 4.20 47.15 -19.71
CA PRO A 784 3.94 46.15 -18.67
C PRO A 784 2.51 45.57 -18.69
N ALA A 785 2.35 44.35 -18.17
CA ALA A 785 1.03 43.78 -17.91
C ALA A 785 0.36 44.44 -16.68
N SER A 786 -0.96 44.63 -16.73
CA SER A 786 -1.80 45.01 -15.58
C SER A 786 -3.10 44.19 -15.58
N PRO A 787 -3.71 43.94 -14.41
CA PRO A 787 -4.67 42.87 -14.25
C PRO A 787 -6.11 43.28 -14.57
N LEU A 788 -6.94 42.31 -14.98
CA LEU A 788 -8.39 42.44 -15.01
C LEU A 788 -9.04 41.54 -13.94
N GLN A 789 -10.02 42.12 -13.25
CA GLN A 789 -10.78 41.47 -12.18
C GLN A 789 -11.96 40.69 -12.78
N VAL A 790 -12.43 39.65 -12.07
CA VAL A 790 -13.69 38.97 -12.37
C VAL A 790 -14.78 39.53 -11.45
N GLY A 791 -15.91 39.95 -12.02
CA GLY A 791 -17.10 40.43 -11.30
C GLY A 791 -18.23 39.39 -11.23
N GLU A 792 -19.18 39.60 -10.33
CA GLU A 792 -20.33 38.72 -10.06
C GLU A 792 -21.57 39.07 -10.93
N GLY A 793 -22.51 38.12 -11.18
CA GLY A 793 -23.65 38.38 -12.07
C GLY A 793 -24.79 37.34 -12.18
N ARG A 794 -25.50 37.08 -11.06
CA ARG A 794 -26.95 36.70 -10.90
C ARG A 794 -27.74 35.82 -11.93
N GLN A 795 -28.29 34.72 -11.38
CA GLN A 795 -29.72 34.30 -11.29
C GLN A 795 -30.74 34.45 -12.45
N ALA A 796 -31.37 33.31 -12.82
CA ALA A 796 -32.82 33.05 -13.03
C ALA A 796 -33.01 31.57 -13.50
N ASP A 797 -34.10 30.81 -13.34
CA ASP A 797 -35.27 30.77 -12.41
C ASP A 797 -35.87 29.31 -12.41
N ASP A 798 -36.92 29.03 -11.63
CA ASP A 798 -37.37 27.68 -11.18
C ASP A 798 -38.20 26.78 -12.14
N ALA A 799 -38.27 25.48 -11.80
CA ALA A 799 -39.43 24.58 -12.04
C ALA A 799 -39.41 23.26 -11.19
N ASP A 800 -40.14 23.23 -10.06
CA ASP A 800 -41.24 22.27 -9.70
C ASP A 800 -41.19 20.76 -10.09
N VAL A 801 -41.55 19.74 -9.26
CA VAL A 801 -41.83 19.53 -7.79
C VAL A 801 -41.66 18.00 -7.48
N PRO A 802 -42.15 17.44 -6.34
CA PRO A 802 -41.53 17.31 -5.01
C PRO A 802 -40.90 15.92 -4.70
N SER A 803 -40.15 15.85 -3.58
CA SER A 803 -39.98 14.61 -2.80
C SER A 803 -40.52 14.82 -1.38
N ALA A 804 -41.34 13.91 -0.87
CA ALA A 804 -41.91 13.99 0.48
C ALA A 804 -41.50 12.78 1.33
N PHE A 805 -40.94 13.05 2.53
CA PHE A 805 -41.14 12.29 3.77
C PHE A 805 -40.31 12.97 4.88
N GLU A 806 -40.98 13.53 5.90
CA GLU A 806 -40.36 13.97 7.15
C GLU A 806 -40.81 13.06 8.30
N GLU A 807 -39.94 12.86 9.29
CA GLU A 807 -40.25 12.16 10.54
C GLU A 807 -40.77 13.14 11.60
N THR A 808 -41.68 12.69 12.47
CA THR A 808 -42.13 13.45 13.65
C THR A 808 -42.11 12.56 14.91
N VAL A 809 -41.92 13.20 16.08
CA VAL A 809 -41.58 12.55 17.36
C VAL A 809 -42.32 13.24 18.52
N GLU A 810 -42.68 12.45 19.55
CA GLU A 810 -43.30 12.85 20.85
C GLU A 810 -44.77 13.37 20.79
N GLU A 811 -45.65 13.20 21.81
CA GLU A 811 -45.53 12.58 23.15
C GLU A 811 -46.87 11.97 23.69
N ARG A 812 -46.77 11.09 24.70
CA ARG A 812 -47.72 10.63 25.77
C ARG A 812 -49.27 10.79 25.67
N ALA A 813 -50.00 9.66 25.84
CA ALA A 813 -51.05 9.39 26.87
C ALA A 813 -51.48 7.90 26.79
N GLN A 814 -51.37 7.02 27.80
CA GLN A 814 -52.07 6.83 29.09
C GLN A 814 -53.46 6.12 29.06
N ASP A 815 -53.46 4.91 29.67
CA ASP A 815 -54.51 4.19 30.43
C ASP A 815 -55.75 3.47 29.83
N ALA A 816 -55.80 2.15 30.17
CA ALA A 816 -56.90 1.39 30.78
C ALA A 816 -57.70 0.31 29.99
N THR A 817 -58.02 -0.75 30.74
CA THR A 817 -58.87 -1.94 30.43
C THR A 817 -58.30 -2.99 29.43
N GLY A 818 -58.33 -4.30 29.69
CA GLY A 818 -58.35 -5.00 30.98
C GLY A 818 -59.14 -6.33 31.02
N ARG A 819 -58.45 -7.48 31.12
CA ARG A 819 -58.95 -8.71 31.79
C ARG A 819 -57.89 -9.81 31.92
N ALA A 820 -57.81 -10.42 33.10
CA ALA A 820 -57.45 -11.82 33.33
C ALA A 820 -58.70 -12.52 33.93
N PRO A 821 -58.78 -13.87 34.06
CA PRO A 821 -58.15 -14.50 35.23
C PRO A 821 -57.78 -16.02 35.18
N LYS A 822 -56.92 -16.42 36.13
CA LYS A 822 -56.88 -17.70 36.87
C LYS A 822 -56.34 -19.01 36.23
N THR A 823 -55.70 -19.76 37.13
CA THR A 823 -55.15 -21.14 37.13
C THR A 823 -56.21 -22.13 37.72
N PRO A 824 -55.99 -23.44 38.06
CA PRO A 824 -54.71 -24.18 38.26
C PRO A 824 -54.66 -25.72 37.95
N ASN A 825 -53.55 -26.35 38.39
CA ASN A 825 -53.39 -27.72 38.93
C ASN A 825 -53.02 -28.95 38.05
N GLN A 826 -51.88 -29.57 38.43
CA GLN A 826 -51.65 -31.03 38.67
C GLN A 826 -51.65 -32.03 37.47
N SER A 827 -50.94 -33.18 37.52
CA SER A 827 -49.81 -33.64 38.37
C SER A 827 -49.06 -34.83 37.73
N GLY A 828 -47.83 -35.14 38.20
CA GLY A 828 -47.04 -36.32 37.79
C GLY A 828 -45.68 -36.41 38.50
N SER A 829 -45.24 -37.60 38.92
CA SER A 829 -43.98 -37.85 39.71
C SER A 829 -43.21 -39.06 39.13
N ALA A 830 -42.00 -39.49 39.54
CA ALA A 830 -41.19 -39.18 40.74
C ALA A 830 -39.67 -39.51 40.56
N LYS A 831 -38.82 -38.89 41.41
CA LYS A 831 -37.64 -39.40 42.20
C LYS A 831 -36.69 -40.46 41.59
N THR A 832 -35.37 -40.42 41.81
CA THR A 832 -34.65 -40.44 43.12
C THR A 832 -33.29 -39.69 43.09
N ALA A 833 -32.97 -38.85 44.10
CA ALA A 833 -32.01 -39.06 45.24
C ALA A 833 -30.51 -38.97 44.87
N ARG A 834 -29.56 -38.41 45.66
CA ARG A 834 -29.48 -37.72 46.99
C ARG A 834 -28.21 -36.80 46.89
N ALA A 835 -28.21 -35.48 47.14
CA ALA A 835 -28.25 -34.75 48.42
C ALA A 835 -27.18 -35.19 49.46
N LYS A 836 -26.39 -34.35 50.17
CA LYS A 836 -26.20 -32.86 50.30
C LYS A 836 -24.96 -32.64 51.26
N PRO A 837 -24.71 -31.51 51.99
CA PRO A 837 -24.36 -30.12 51.58
C PRO A 837 -23.16 -29.47 52.38
N SER A 838 -22.75 -28.21 52.04
CA SER A 838 -22.41 -27.05 52.94
C SER A 838 -21.40 -27.16 54.15
N THR A 839 -20.70 -26.14 54.68
CA THR A 839 -20.45 -24.69 54.39
C THR A 839 -19.39 -24.10 55.35
N LYS A 840 -18.78 -22.95 54.97
CA LYS A 840 -18.35 -21.80 55.82
C LYS A 840 -17.22 -21.92 56.89
N ALA A 841 -16.23 -21.03 56.69
CA ALA A 841 -15.68 -20.03 57.63
C ALA A 841 -14.62 -20.37 58.72
N ASN A 842 -13.51 -19.61 58.63
CA ASN A 842 -12.65 -19.02 59.68
C ASN A 842 -12.43 -19.73 61.03
N ALA A 843 -11.18 -20.15 61.30
CA ALA A 843 -10.37 -19.65 62.43
C ALA A 843 -8.87 -20.05 62.34
N LYS A 844 -8.02 -19.32 63.08
CA LYS A 844 -6.60 -19.57 63.47
C LYS A 844 -6.56 -19.65 65.02
N PRO A 845 -5.45 -19.96 65.75
CA PRO A 845 -4.06 -20.29 65.36
C PRO A 845 -3.50 -21.54 66.14
N ALA A 846 -2.19 -21.54 66.50
CA ALA A 846 -1.38 -22.51 67.28
C ALA A 846 -0.92 -23.79 66.49
N SER A 847 0.36 -24.17 66.33
CA SER A 847 1.58 -24.25 67.20
C SER A 847 1.65 -25.51 68.07
N ALA A 848 2.74 -26.28 68.19
CA ALA A 848 4.05 -26.30 67.50
C ALA A 848 4.85 -27.58 67.87
N THR A 849 5.94 -27.89 67.16
CA THR A 849 7.02 -28.79 67.65
C THR A 849 8.37 -28.49 66.98
N LYS A 850 9.48 -28.93 67.59
CA LYS A 850 10.88 -28.68 67.16
C LYS A 850 11.63 -30.00 66.85
N ALA A 851 12.68 -29.94 66.02
CA ALA A 851 13.81 -30.87 66.06
C ALA A 851 15.11 -30.24 65.50
N THR A 852 16.24 -30.47 66.19
CA THR A 852 17.67 -30.16 65.91
C THR A 852 18.53 -31.06 66.85
N PRO A 853 19.89 -31.18 66.82
CA PRO A 853 20.95 -30.37 66.18
C PRO A 853 22.14 -31.21 65.56
N ALA A 854 23.39 -30.67 65.60
CA ALA A 854 24.74 -31.23 65.26
C ALA A 854 25.16 -31.18 63.76
N SER A 855 26.30 -30.65 63.22
CA SER A 855 27.73 -30.37 63.60
C SER A 855 28.73 -31.48 63.14
N LEU A 856 29.94 -31.28 62.56
CA LEU A 856 30.94 -30.17 62.40
C LEU A 856 31.45 -30.06 60.91
N ALA A 857 32.51 -29.35 60.43
CA ALA A 857 33.65 -28.53 60.94
C ALA A 857 33.92 -27.32 59.94
N ALA A 858 34.87 -26.35 59.98
CA ALA A 858 36.29 -26.14 60.39
C ALA A 858 37.35 -26.48 59.27
N LEU A 859 38.39 -25.68 58.89
CA LEU A 859 39.03 -24.44 59.42
C LEU A 859 39.63 -23.50 58.32
N GLN A 860 39.76 -22.17 58.66
CA GLN A 860 40.87 -21.20 58.38
C GLN A 860 41.33 -20.89 56.92
N SER A 861 41.94 -19.72 56.58
CA SER A 861 42.13 -18.36 57.18
C SER A 861 42.62 -17.41 56.05
N GLY A 862 42.70 -16.07 56.09
CA GLY A 862 42.47 -14.97 57.06
C GLY A 862 43.03 -13.65 56.42
N ALA A 863 43.13 -12.46 57.02
CA ALA A 863 42.45 -11.80 58.14
C ALA A 863 42.92 -10.31 58.24
N LYS A 864 42.03 -9.32 58.51
CA LYS A 864 42.24 -8.13 59.38
C LYS A 864 41.16 -7.02 59.25
N ALA A 865 40.78 -6.46 60.41
CA ALA A 865 40.20 -5.12 60.63
C ALA A 865 41.07 -4.41 61.72
N PRO A 866 40.87 -3.12 62.12
CA PRO A 866 39.71 -2.60 62.88
C PRO A 866 39.31 -1.17 62.38
N ALA A 867 38.64 -0.21 63.06
CA ALA A 867 37.88 -0.01 64.32
C ALA A 867 36.84 1.12 64.03
N ALA A 868 35.69 1.35 64.70
CA ALA A 868 35.17 1.12 66.05
C ALA A 868 35.41 2.24 67.11
N LYS A 869 34.40 3.12 67.31
CA LYS A 869 34.06 3.77 68.61
C LYS A 869 32.68 4.49 68.60
N THR A 870 31.98 4.41 69.73
CA THR A 870 30.67 5.02 70.11
C THR A 870 30.93 6.03 71.28
N PRO A 871 29.98 6.63 72.08
CA PRO A 871 28.55 6.33 72.29
C PRO A 871 27.58 7.51 72.69
N ARG A 872 26.37 7.13 73.18
CA ARG A 872 25.38 7.87 74.03
C ARG A 872 24.47 8.94 73.39
N VAL A 873 23.22 9.19 73.88
CA VAL A 873 22.17 8.35 74.53
C VAL A 873 20.84 9.14 74.68
N ALA A 874 19.71 8.44 74.90
CA ALA A 874 18.45 8.88 75.58
C ALA A 874 17.15 9.14 74.76
N THR A 875 16.07 8.52 75.29
CA THR A 875 14.64 8.92 75.32
C THR A 875 13.79 9.05 74.05
N GLN A 876 12.64 8.35 74.07
CA GLN A 876 11.48 8.49 73.17
C GLN A 876 10.46 9.48 73.77
N LEU A 877 9.67 10.21 72.96
CA LEU A 877 8.30 10.63 73.34
C LEU A 877 7.41 11.14 72.17
N LYS A 878 6.72 10.19 71.50
CA LYS A 878 5.46 10.34 70.72
C LYS A 878 5.42 11.30 69.48
N PRO A 879 4.40 11.18 68.60
CA PRO A 879 4.50 11.68 67.22
C PRO A 879 3.48 12.78 66.83
N ALA A 880 3.86 13.69 65.92
CA ALA A 880 3.00 14.26 64.87
C ALA A 880 3.79 15.13 63.85
N LYS A 881 3.29 15.18 62.61
CA LYS A 881 3.67 16.08 61.48
C LYS A 881 5.05 15.84 60.83
N ALA A 882 5.12 16.16 59.53
CA ALA A 882 6.26 15.87 58.66
C ALA A 882 7.41 16.88 58.82
N ALA A 883 8.64 16.39 58.67
CA ALA A 883 9.87 17.18 58.79
C ALA A 883 10.27 17.88 57.46
N PRO A 884 11.11 18.95 57.50
CA PRO A 884 11.21 19.92 56.41
C PRO A 884 12.50 19.81 55.56
N LYS A 885 12.58 20.61 54.48
CA LYS A 885 13.79 20.84 53.67
C LYS A 885 14.47 22.17 54.00
N PRO A 886 15.74 22.15 54.44
CA PRO A 886 16.71 23.23 54.25
C PRO A 886 18.00 22.72 53.55
N SER A 887 18.85 23.54 52.94
CA SER A 887 18.70 24.92 52.42
C SER A 887 19.82 25.18 51.40
N GLY A 888 19.58 26.03 50.40
CA GLY A 888 20.51 26.16 49.26
C GLY A 888 20.21 27.30 48.29
N LYS A 889 20.09 28.53 48.81
CA LYS A 889 20.05 29.83 48.08
C LYS A 889 19.51 29.82 46.63
N MET A 890 18.20 30.00 46.46
CA MET A 890 17.67 30.52 45.21
C MET A 890 17.81 32.05 45.17
N PRO A 891 18.20 32.66 44.03
CA PRO A 891 17.89 34.07 43.75
C PRO A 891 16.39 34.25 43.48
N ALA A 892 15.91 35.49 43.50
CA ALA A 892 14.48 35.81 43.61
C ALA A 892 13.66 35.66 42.30
N GLU A 893 12.34 35.58 42.46
CA GLU A 893 11.35 35.98 41.45
C GLU A 893 11.65 37.42 40.95
N PRO A 894 11.42 37.74 39.65
CA PRO A 894 10.07 37.70 39.06
C PRO A 894 9.93 37.27 37.58
N ALA A 895 8.81 36.62 37.24
CA ALA A 895 8.33 36.55 35.84
C ALA A 895 6.82 36.24 35.66
N ARG A 896 6.10 35.69 36.65
CA ARG A 896 4.71 35.23 36.47
C ARG A 896 3.65 36.35 36.25
N ALA A 897 4.00 37.62 36.45
CA ALA A 897 3.10 38.76 36.25
C ALA A 897 3.11 39.36 34.81
N ALA A 898 3.81 38.74 33.85
CA ALA A 898 4.00 39.29 32.50
C ALA A 898 3.03 38.74 31.43
N VAL A 899 2.51 37.52 31.60
CA VAL A 899 1.88 36.75 30.50
C VAL A 899 0.38 37.05 30.29
N ASP A 900 -0.35 37.46 31.33
CA ASP A 900 -1.80 37.79 31.23
C ASP A 900 -2.10 39.23 30.75
N ARG A 901 -1.09 40.03 30.38
CA ARG A 901 -1.29 41.41 29.89
C ARG A 901 -1.99 41.42 28.54
N GLY A 902 -3.32 41.55 28.57
CA GLY A 902 -4.18 41.55 27.39
C GLY A 902 -5.02 40.29 27.21
N ARG A 903 -5.05 39.36 28.18
CA ARG A 903 -6.02 38.27 28.18
C ARG A 903 -7.46 38.82 28.25
N PRO A 904 -8.42 38.30 27.45
CA PRO A 904 -9.82 38.71 27.54
C PRO A 904 -10.44 38.35 28.91
N ALA A 905 -11.39 39.16 29.36
CA ALA A 905 -12.18 38.86 30.55
C ALA A 905 -13.12 37.65 30.31
N GLY A 906 -12.77 36.52 30.91
CA GLY A 906 -13.64 35.34 30.99
C GLY A 906 -14.78 35.55 32.00
N ILE A 907 -15.93 34.90 31.74
CA ILE A 907 -17.09 34.87 32.63
C ILE A 907 -17.33 33.45 33.15
N ALA A 908 -18.12 33.32 34.22
CA ALA A 908 -18.68 32.03 34.59
C ALA A 908 -19.63 31.53 33.49
N ARG A 909 -19.66 30.22 33.23
CA ARG A 909 -20.45 29.64 32.13
C ARG A 909 -21.95 29.97 32.28
N PRO A 910 -22.58 30.66 31.31
CA PRO A 910 -24.01 30.96 31.37
C PRO A 910 -24.85 29.68 31.20
N ALA A 911 -26.10 29.72 31.67
CA ALA A 911 -27.04 28.60 31.57
C ALA A 911 -27.35 28.21 30.11
N GLN A 912 -27.33 29.18 29.20
CA GLN A 912 -27.32 29.00 27.75
C GLN A 912 -26.13 29.79 27.19
N PRO A 913 -25.05 29.13 26.74
CA PRO A 913 -23.97 29.77 25.97
C PRO A 913 -24.39 29.93 24.50
N ASP A 914 -23.78 30.90 23.82
CA ASP A 914 -23.95 31.06 22.37
C ASP A 914 -23.20 29.94 21.61
N ASP A 915 -23.71 29.54 20.45
CA ASP A 915 -23.02 28.61 19.55
C ASP A 915 -21.91 29.34 18.77
N LEU A 916 -20.68 29.26 19.26
CA LEU A 916 -19.57 30.04 18.71
C LEU A 916 -19.14 29.57 17.32
N LYS A 917 -19.57 28.39 16.84
CA LYS A 917 -19.21 27.86 15.50
C LYS A 917 -19.93 28.62 14.38
N LEU A 918 -21.04 29.30 14.66
CA LEU A 918 -21.72 30.20 13.71
C LEU A 918 -20.82 31.36 13.23
N ILE A 919 -19.74 31.68 13.96
CA ILE A 919 -18.65 32.55 13.48
C ILE A 919 -17.72 31.73 12.59
N SER A 920 -17.69 32.04 11.29
CA SER A 920 -16.84 31.36 10.32
C SER A 920 -15.37 31.44 10.71
N GLY A 921 -14.76 30.27 10.89
CA GLY A 921 -13.37 30.11 11.34
C GLY A 921 -13.26 29.49 12.73
N ILE A 922 -14.30 29.60 13.57
CA ILE A 922 -14.44 28.82 14.79
C ILE A 922 -15.02 27.45 14.42
N GLY A 923 -14.43 26.39 14.96
CA GLY A 923 -14.95 25.03 14.88
C GLY A 923 -14.92 24.37 16.27
N PRO A 924 -15.47 23.16 16.46
CA PRO A 924 -15.67 22.56 17.78
C PRO A 924 -14.43 22.53 18.68
N LYS A 925 -13.23 22.31 18.11
CA LYS A 925 -11.96 22.35 18.87
C LYS A 925 -11.59 23.77 19.35
N ILE A 926 -11.92 24.80 18.58
CA ILE A 926 -11.64 26.21 18.90
C ILE A 926 -12.69 26.74 19.89
N GLU A 927 -13.96 26.43 19.67
CA GLU A 927 -15.05 26.70 20.62
C GLU A 927 -14.72 26.13 22.02
N ARG A 928 -14.22 24.90 22.09
CA ARG A 928 -13.78 24.28 23.35
C ARG A 928 -12.67 25.09 24.07
N LEU A 929 -11.65 25.53 23.34
CA LEU A 929 -10.55 26.33 23.90
C LEU A 929 -10.98 27.74 24.30
N LEU A 930 -11.97 28.34 23.62
CA LEU A 930 -12.58 29.61 24.02
C LEU A 930 -13.43 29.45 25.29
N ASN A 931 -14.21 28.37 25.38
CA ASN A 931 -14.97 28.01 26.58
C ASN A 931 -14.03 27.77 27.79
N GLU A 932 -12.88 27.13 27.58
CA GLU A 932 -11.83 26.95 28.62
C GLU A 932 -11.19 28.28 29.07
N LEU A 933 -11.17 29.32 28.22
CA LEU A 933 -10.81 30.69 28.60
C LEU A 933 -11.94 31.47 29.30
N GLY A 934 -13.14 30.90 29.43
CA GLY A 934 -14.33 31.56 29.97
C GLY A 934 -15.10 32.41 28.95
N ILE A 935 -14.97 32.11 27.67
CA ILE A 935 -15.55 32.89 26.57
C ILE A 935 -16.67 32.07 25.93
N TYR A 936 -17.92 32.47 26.23
CA TYR A 936 -19.14 31.70 25.98
C TYR A 936 -20.19 32.45 25.14
N THR A 937 -19.93 33.70 24.77
CA THR A 937 -20.92 34.55 24.08
C THR A 937 -20.31 35.36 22.94
N TYR A 938 -21.13 35.64 21.92
CA TYR A 938 -20.78 36.57 20.84
C TYR A 938 -20.47 37.95 21.40
N ALA A 939 -21.16 38.38 22.47
CA ALA A 939 -20.94 39.67 23.12
C ALA A 939 -19.50 39.84 23.66
N GLN A 940 -18.88 38.78 24.19
CA GLN A 940 -17.48 38.81 24.61
C GLN A 940 -16.53 38.97 23.41
N ILE A 941 -16.73 38.22 22.32
CA ILE A 941 -15.89 38.30 21.11
C ILE A 941 -16.07 39.67 20.42
N ALA A 942 -17.30 40.19 20.38
CA ALA A 942 -17.64 41.50 19.86
C ALA A 942 -16.94 42.66 20.60
N ALA A 943 -16.56 42.46 21.86
CA ALA A 943 -15.88 43.47 22.69
C ALA A 943 -14.34 43.49 22.55
N TRP A 944 -13.72 42.46 21.93
CA TRP A 944 -12.27 42.29 21.94
C TRP A 944 -11.48 43.44 21.30
N LYS A 945 -10.60 44.05 22.10
CA LYS A 945 -9.60 45.05 21.69
C LYS A 945 -8.47 44.38 20.90
N LYS A 946 -7.63 45.19 20.25
CA LYS A 946 -6.48 44.70 19.45
C LYS A 946 -5.49 43.88 20.29
N THR A 947 -5.32 44.21 21.57
CA THR A 947 -4.51 43.45 22.53
C THR A 947 -5.10 42.08 22.85
N GLU A 948 -6.42 42.00 23.04
CA GLU A 948 -7.14 40.77 23.36
C GLU A 948 -7.13 39.80 22.16
N ARG A 949 -7.29 40.32 20.94
CA ARG A 949 -7.10 39.53 19.72
C ARG A 949 -5.69 39.00 19.57
N ALA A 950 -4.67 39.84 19.75
CA ALA A 950 -3.27 39.40 19.69
C ALA A 950 -2.96 38.31 20.72
N TRP A 951 -3.47 38.45 21.95
CA TRP A 951 -3.31 37.45 23.02
C TRP A 951 -4.00 36.12 22.67
N VAL A 952 -5.26 36.14 22.23
CA VAL A 952 -6.01 34.94 21.86
C VAL A 952 -5.42 34.25 20.62
N SER A 953 -4.93 35.02 19.64
CA SER A 953 -4.22 34.51 18.46
C SER A 953 -2.96 33.74 18.87
N GLY A 954 -2.17 34.30 19.80
CA GLY A 954 -1.01 33.62 20.39
C GLY A 954 -1.39 32.36 21.20
N TYR A 955 -2.38 32.45 22.08
CA TYR A 955 -2.83 31.33 22.92
C TYR A 955 -3.34 30.14 22.11
N LEU A 956 -4.10 30.41 21.04
CA LEU A 956 -4.62 29.38 20.12
C LEU A 956 -3.60 28.97 19.03
N ASN A 957 -2.38 29.48 19.13
CA ASN A 957 -1.21 29.18 18.29
C ASN A 957 -1.46 29.31 16.77
N PHE A 958 -2.22 30.34 16.37
CA PHE A 958 -2.41 30.74 14.98
C PHE A 958 -2.16 32.24 14.80
N SER A 959 -1.54 32.65 13.70
CA SER A 959 -1.23 34.07 13.44
C SER A 959 -2.30 34.76 12.59
N GLY A 960 -2.90 35.84 13.09
CA GLY A 960 -3.74 36.77 12.30
C GLY A 960 -5.08 36.20 11.80
N ARG A 961 -5.50 35.04 12.32
CA ARG A 961 -6.74 34.38 11.88
C ARG A 961 -7.99 35.15 12.29
N ILE A 962 -7.99 35.78 13.46
CA ILE A 962 -9.14 36.52 14.01
C ILE A 962 -9.48 37.72 13.11
N GLU A 963 -8.44 38.35 12.54
CA GLU A 963 -8.52 39.41 11.55
C GLU A 963 -8.93 38.88 10.16
N ARG A 964 -8.25 37.85 9.64
CA ARG A 964 -8.50 37.29 8.30
C ARG A 964 -9.91 36.70 8.17
N ASP A 965 -10.37 36.03 9.22
CA ASP A 965 -11.70 35.42 9.29
C ASP A 965 -12.72 36.42 9.91
N ASP A 966 -12.34 37.69 10.19
CA ASP A 966 -13.18 38.83 10.65
C ASP A 966 -14.13 38.55 11.85
N TRP A 967 -13.67 37.77 12.84
CA TRP A 967 -14.51 37.22 13.92
C TRP A 967 -15.26 38.28 14.74
N VAL A 968 -14.61 39.42 15.04
CA VAL A 968 -15.22 40.47 15.89
C VAL A 968 -16.40 41.15 15.18
N ARG A 969 -16.35 41.26 13.84
CA ARG A 969 -17.46 41.82 13.05
C ARG A 969 -18.61 40.82 12.93
N GLN A 970 -18.31 39.54 12.73
CA GLN A 970 -19.29 38.46 12.74
C GLN A 970 -20.01 38.37 14.09
N ALA A 971 -19.26 38.34 15.18
CA ALA A 971 -19.78 38.34 16.55
C ALA A 971 -20.68 39.57 16.84
N LYS A 972 -20.33 40.76 16.34
CA LYS A 972 -21.17 41.97 16.48
C LYS A 972 -22.51 41.87 15.78
N ALA A 973 -22.61 41.17 14.65
CA ALA A 973 -23.89 40.97 13.97
C ALA A 973 -24.75 39.94 14.71
N LEU A 974 -24.18 38.79 15.07
CA LEU A 974 -24.87 37.74 15.83
C LEU A 974 -25.36 38.25 17.20
N ALA A 975 -24.52 39.00 17.94
CA ALA A 975 -24.87 39.59 19.24
C ALA A 975 -25.96 40.68 19.15
N LYS A 976 -26.21 41.26 17.97
CA LYS A 976 -27.15 42.38 17.77
C LYS A 976 -28.54 41.91 17.30
N GLY A 977 -28.61 40.82 16.54
CA GLY A 977 -29.88 40.33 15.98
C GLY A 977 -29.79 38.92 15.37
N GLY A 978 -28.90 38.08 15.90
CA GLY A 978 -28.73 36.69 15.47
C GLY A 978 -28.43 36.53 13.98
N GLU A 979 -28.95 35.44 13.40
CA GLU A 979 -28.81 35.13 11.98
C GLU A 979 -29.39 36.23 11.07
N ALA A 980 -30.52 36.86 11.44
CA ALA A 980 -31.17 37.87 10.61
C ALA A 980 -30.31 39.13 10.40
N GLU A 981 -29.71 39.67 11.46
CA GLU A 981 -28.78 40.80 11.35
C GLU A 981 -27.44 40.36 10.73
N TYR A 982 -27.01 39.10 10.92
CA TYR A 982 -25.82 38.57 10.23
C TYR A 982 -26.03 38.50 8.70
N ILE A 983 -27.15 37.95 8.22
CA ILE A 983 -27.49 37.92 6.78
C ILE A 983 -27.50 39.34 6.20
N LYS A 984 -28.08 40.29 6.93
CA LYS A 984 -28.15 41.70 6.53
C LYS A 984 -26.79 42.42 6.51
N VAL A 985 -25.82 41.99 7.32
CA VAL A 985 -24.46 42.59 7.37
C VAL A 985 -23.47 41.91 6.41
N PHE A 986 -23.66 40.63 6.09
CA PHE A 986 -22.71 39.82 5.30
C PHE A 986 -23.27 39.22 4.00
N GLY A 987 -24.55 39.43 3.67
CA GLY A 987 -25.19 38.94 2.44
C GLY A 987 -25.42 37.43 2.38
N ARG A 988 -25.18 36.70 3.47
CA ARG A 988 -25.21 35.22 3.55
C ARG A 988 -25.57 34.75 4.95
N ARG A 989 -26.08 33.53 5.09
CA ARG A 989 -26.31 32.87 6.39
C ARG A 989 -24.98 32.68 7.17
N PRO A 990 -25.02 32.61 8.51
CA PRO A 990 -23.91 32.09 9.30
C PRO A 990 -23.64 30.62 8.96
N ARG A 991 -22.55 30.08 9.50
CA ARG A 991 -21.95 28.83 9.00
C ARG A 991 -22.46 27.56 9.69
#